data_AF-A0A0F2LT73-F1
#
_entry.id   AF-A0A0F2LT73-F1
#
_cell.length_a   1.000
_cell.length_b   1.000
_cell.length_c   1.000
_cell.angle_alpha   90.00
_cell.angle_beta   90.00
_cell.angle_gamma   90.00
#
_symmetry.space_group_name_H-M   'P 1'
#
loop_
_entity.id
_entity.type
_entity.pdbx_description
1 polymer ?
#
loop_
_entity_poly.entity_id
_entity_poly.type
_entity_poly.pdbx_seq_one_letter_code
_entity_poly.pdbx_strand_id
1 'polypeptide(L)'
;MAPSFLNIRQLRRKSRTSLKTDKSTDASSDGGHSHGTTPTSGSLTPPSLGHQSDPSLHLQQRGNTTPPLVPPLPPLASSVSSTSVNTKRYSVNGMAGLGSPMMNGGSRALPVSPYSPRITNVADNSWAYQKILIINGTIGDGNLQNLDGVVTVSRLDDGFPPVQWPVTESHFKSLVYLMPGANKLRFDFASPKLANSGTSNPIHSSFITLHMVPPTNAPPLQLAILLARDSPGTFDAVPARVEREGNGLETAIRKFRMAAYLWQSFTAEQMWRNRLGRRVFRFEEEWTQGTANLRDREFGTMRSEARIHVIRTDKTIAELRSLDNAQQNAKAKNRDALYSIAIDAVRNYFQPKSGQTMYVSVLLLDAHWDKGAQMITGHAALGGGAGDLRVGVFGSHAMQSYPTCFEEVVPAFSDCTPTDLNYVGNDAGESGSSWEAANIGIGAHLHETGHLLGLPHRENGIMLRDYVRLNRSFLTREAYSTRTKSKGGLVLEKDECTWHRLDCLHFKTHPCFRLPNDPPSQVDDSVQAWPIEGNCVAITAASGVAYIELHAEGDSVCKSWIEYPLDNGAPLQRQVVLTEQDIRNRLPEAKRRKDPIKIAVRAWGGGTLVIDDVRQLVSKESSTKLSGGILMGKTAYRSAKLGRGQMQGTNANEVIFTSAQQQNRVLSRVVFYHGRALDGVEFVYDDDSRQLFGKRGGKPGGDSFDMDVRRGEYISGFNVRAGAWIDGIQILTSLGRRSPMYGNAHGGSGHTLIPPRGYTICGVSGSCGSWVDSFAVLITK
;
A
#
# COMPACT_ATOMS: atom_id res chain seq x y z
N MET A 1 -32.05 3.29 -3.53
CA MET A 1 -32.30 1.83 -3.45
C MET A 1 -31.14 1.14 -4.15
N ALA A 2 -30.37 0.34 -3.41
CA ALA A 2 -29.15 -0.29 -3.90
C ALA A 2 -29.48 -1.57 -4.68
N PRO A 3 -28.88 -1.81 -5.87
CA PRO A 3 -28.68 -3.16 -6.35
C PRO A 3 -27.47 -3.77 -5.62
N SER A 4 -27.71 -4.94 -5.03
CA SER A 4 -26.73 -5.73 -4.28
C SER A 4 -25.70 -6.36 -5.22
N PHE A 5 -24.44 -5.93 -5.13
CA PHE A 5 -23.31 -6.76 -5.54
C PHE A 5 -22.82 -7.52 -4.30
N LEU A 6 -22.94 -8.84 -4.37
CA LEU A 6 -22.88 -9.75 -3.23
C LEU A 6 -21.52 -9.79 -2.53
N ASN A 7 -21.59 -9.89 -1.19
CA ASN A 7 -20.52 -10.32 -0.30
C ASN A 7 -19.86 -11.63 -0.80
N ILE A 8 -18.60 -11.58 -1.23
CA ILE A 8 -17.83 -12.78 -1.55
C ILE A 8 -17.10 -13.23 -0.28
N ARG A 9 -17.66 -14.25 0.38
CA ARG A 9 -16.96 -15.06 1.39
C ARG A 9 -15.82 -15.80 0.70
N GLN A 10 -14.61 -15.69 1.25
CA GLN A 10 -13.46 -16.54 0.90
C GLN A 10 -13.86 -18.02 1.03
N LEU A 11 -13.95 -18.74 -0.09
CA LEU A 11 -14.16 -20.18 -0.12
C LEU A 11 -12.93 -20.91 -0.66
N ARG A 12 -12.35 -21.69 0.25
CA ARG A 12 -11.20 -22.57 0.11
C ARG A 12 -11.58 -23.78 -0.76
N ARG A 13 -10.96 -23.95 -1.93
CA ARG A 13 -11.23 -25.08 -2.84
C ARG A 13 -10.62 -26.38 -2.29
N LYS A 14 -11.45 -27.39 -2.05
CA LYS A 14 -11.05 -28.78 -1.79
C LYS A 14 -10.84 -29.49 -3.14
N SER A 15 -9.67 -30.07 -3.39
CA SER A 15 -9.48 -31.05 -4.45
C SER A 15 -9.62 -32.48 -3.90
N ARG A 16 -10.50 -33.25 -4.52
CA ARG A 16 -10.60 -34.71 -4.38
C ARG A 16 -10.61 -35.27 -5.80
N THR A 17 -9.57 -35.98 -6.18
CA THR A 17 -9.65 -37.22 -6.98
C THR A 17 -8.27 -37.86 -7.07
N SER A 18 -8.24 -39.10 -6.61
CA SER A 18 -7.19 -40.10 -6.78
C SER A 18 -7.10 -40.56 -8.23
N LEU A 19 -5.91 -40.93 -8.71
CA LEU A 19 -5.73 -42.12 -9.55
C LEU A 19 -4.29 -42.63 -9.42
N LYS A 20 -4.21 -43.95 -9.48
CA LYS A 20 -3.17 -44.85 -9.00
C LYS A 20 -1.85 -44.78 -9.77
N THR A 21 -0.82 -45.11 -9.00
CA THR A 21 0.54 -45.54 -9.36
C THR A 21 0.57 -46.68 -10.37
N ASP A 22 1.60 -46.70 -11.22
CA ASP A 22 2.33 -47.92 -11.54
C ASP A 22 3.84 -47.70 -11.51
N LYS A 23 4.53 -48.73 -11.02
CA LYS A 23 5.94 -48.83 -10.68
C LYS A 23 6.81 -49.05 -11.93
N SER A 24 8.04 -48.54 -11.91
CA SER A 24 9.21 -49.35 -12.30
C SER A 24 10.48 -48.77 -11.67
N THR A 25 11.30 -49.69 -11.19
CA THR A 25 12.56 -49.57 -10.47
C THR A 25 13.78 -49.56 -11.42
N ASP A 26 14.90 -49.12 -10.85
CA ASP A 26 16.31 -49.45 -11.16
C ASP A 26 16.93 -49.03 -12.50
N ALA A 27 17.99 -48.21 -12.44
CA ALA A 27 19.37 -48.71 -12.36
C ALA A 27 20.39 -47.55 -12.42
N SER A 28 21.46 -47.70 -11.64
CA SER A 28 22.64 -46.84 -11.56
C SER A 28 23.70 -47.29 -12.57
N SER A 29 24.47 -46.36 -13.18
CA SER A 29 25.89 -46.58 -13.49
C SER A 29 26.61 -45.30 -13.96
N ASP A 30 27.72 -45.00 -13.29
CA ASP A 30 28.79 -44.07 -13.66
C ASP A 30 29.53 -44.45 -14.95
N GLY A 31 30.21 -43.47 -15.58
CA GLY A 31 31.51 -43.70 -16.23
C GLY A 31 31.82 -43.02 -17.57
N GLY A 32 32.50 -41.86 -17.53
CA GLY A 32 33.81 -41.63 -18.18
C GLY A 32 33.98 -41.33 -19.70
N HIS A 33 34.49 -40.11 -19.98
CA HIS A 33 35.45 -39.69 -21.06
C HIS A 33 35.02 -39.77 -22.56
N SER A 34 35.35 -38.89 -23.51
CA SER A 34 36.16 -37.66 -23.62
C SER A 34 36.05 -37.05 -25.04
N HIS A 35 36.39 -35.75 -25.16
CA HIS A 35 36.91 -34.97 -26.33
C HIS A 35 35.99 -34.40 -27.43
N GLY A 36 36.13 -33.07 -27.67
CA GLY A 36 35.83 -32.45 -28.97
C GLY A 36 35.48 -30.94 -29.01
N THR A 37 36.43 -30.06 -28.67
CA THR A 37 36.69 -28.68 -29.21
C THR A 37 35.57 -27.63 -29.43
N THR A 38 35.78 -26.46 -28.80
CA THR A 38 35.14 -25.14 -29.02
C THR A 38 35.76 -24.37 -30.22
N PRO A 39 35.22 -23.19 -30.65
CA PRO A 39 35.60 -21.92 -30.01
C PRO A 39 34.45 -20.90 -29.78
N THR A 40 34.69 -20.05 -28.77
CA THR A 40 33.91 -18.91 -28.27
C THR A 40 34.47 -17.57 -28.76
N SER A 41 33.65 -16.51 -28.81
CA SER A 41 34.00 -15.08 -28.55
C SER A 41 32.69 -14.26 -28.50
N GLY A 42 32.44 -13.30 -27.60
CA GLY A 42 33.18 -12.76 -26.46
C GLY A 42 32.35 -11.62 -25.82
N SER A 43 32.30 -11.59 -24.48
CA SER A 43 31.77 -10.48 -23.67
C SER A 43 32.90 -10.03 -22.74
N LEU A 44 33.19 -8.74 -22.73
CA LEU A 44 34.30 -8.12 -22.00
C LEU A 44 33.78 -7.38 -20.76
N THR A 45 34.10 -7.88 -19.57
CA THR A 45 34.24 -7.08 -18.34
C THR A 45 35.43 -7.62 -17.53
N PRO A 46 36.37 -6.77 -17.08
CA PRO A 46 37.55 -7.21 -16.32
C PRO A 46 37.27 -7.31 -14.80
N PRO A 47 37.96 -8.20 -14.05
CA PRO A 47 37.80 -8.37 -12.62
C PRO A 47 38.88 -7.65 -11.79
N SER A 48 38.55 -7.24 -10.55
CA SER A 48 39.52 -6.92 -9.50
C SER A 48 38.85 -7.09 -8.13
N LEU A 49 39.15 -8.18 -7.41
CA LEU A 49 40.17 -8.32 -6.34
C LEU A 49 39.77 -7.64 -5.03
N GLY A 50 39.62 -8.47 -3.99
CA GLY A 50 39.21 -8.09 -2.64
C GLY A 50 40.37 -7.67 -1.73
N HIS A 51 39.98 -6.88 -0.72
CA HIS A 51 40.61 -6.58 0.57
C HIS A 51 42.13 -6.35 0.64
N GLN A 52 42.50 -5.10 0.92
CA GLN A 52 43.52 -4.76 1.94
C GLN A 52 43.36 -3.31 2.39
N SER A 53 43.28 -3.12 3.71
CA SER A 53 43.26 -1.84 4.40
C SER A 53 44.71 -1.36 4.56
N ASP A 54 45.03 -0.14 4.10
CA ASP A 54 46.34 0.47 4.35
C ASP A 54 46.28 1.41 5.58
N PRO A 55 47.11 1.19 6.62
CA PRO A 55 47.19 2.01 7.81
C PRO A 55 48.22 3.13 7.64
N SER A 56 47.76 4.37 7.42
CA SER A 56 48.62 5.53 7.61
C SER A 56 47.82 6.75 8.03
N LEU A 57 47.79 7.03 9.33
CA LEU A 57 47.85 8.39 9.92
C LEU A 57 47.74 8.27 11.44
N HIS A 58 48.87 7.94 12.06
CA HIS A 58 49.11 8.21 13.46
C HIS A 58 50.45 8.95 13.55
N LEU A 59 50.40 10.27 13.74
CA LEU A 59 51.45 10.99 14.47
C LEU A 59 50.93 12.36 14.94
N GLN A 60 50.67 12.39 16.25
CA GLN A 60 50.85 13.49 17.21
C GLN A 60 49.99 14.77 17.09
N GLN A 61 49.12 14.99 18.09
CA GLN A 61 49.44 15.89 19.21
C GLN A 61 48.47 15.73 20.40
N ARG A 62 49.02 15.71 21.62
CA ARG A 62 48.31 15.69 22.92
C ARG A 62 47.75 17.09 23.25
N GLY A 63 46.60 17.13 23.94
CA GLY A 63 46.19 18.30 24.73
C GLY A 63 44.75 18.23 25.25
N ASN A 64 44.58 18.05 26.57
CA ASN A 64 43.31 18.18 27.31
C ASN A 64 42.73 19.61 27.20
N THR A 65 41.39 19.74 27.18
CA THR A 65 40.54 20.48 28.17
C THR A 65 39.18 20.94 27.55
N THR A 66 38.08 20.61 28.26
CA THR A 66 36.72 21.22 28.36
C THR A 66 36.03 21.92 27.16
N PRO A 67 34.73 21.63 26.89
CA PRO A 67 33.92 22.34 25.88
C PRO A 67 33.29 23.65 26.40
N PRO A 68 33.20 24.73 25.59
CA PRO A 68 32.43 25.93 25.96
C PRO A 68 30.99 25.93 25.41
N LEU A 69 30.18 26.76 26.06
CA LEU A 69 28.72 26.89 26.05
C LEU A 69 28.09 27.52 24.79
N VAL A 70 26.82 27.19 24.59
CA VAL A 70 25.86 27.72 23.60
C VAL A 70 25.39 29.14 23.98
N PRO A 71 25.32 30.13 23.07
CA PRO A 71 24.72 31.44 23.34
C PRO A 71 23.18 31.47 23.12
N PRO A 72 22.44 32.35 23.82
CA PRO A 72 20.96 32.35 23.83
C PRO A 72 20.32 33.22 22.72
N LEU A 73 19.09 32.85 22.35
CA LEU A 73 18.19 33.60 21.45
C LEU A 73 17.63 34.88 22.12
N PRO A 74 17.47 36.00 21.37
CA PRO A 74 16.72 37.17 21.82
C PRO A 74 15.21 37.13 21.43
N PRO A 75 14.35 37.93 22.10
CA PRO A 75 12.91 37.69 22.23
C PRO A 75 12.04 38.39 21.17
N LEU A 76 10.83 37.83 20.96
CA LEU A 76 9.75 38.42 20.17
C LEU A 76 9.25 39.74 20.78
N ALA A 77 9.21 40.79 19.97
CA ALA A 77 8.43 42.01 20.25
C ALA A 77 7.19 42.04 19.36
N SER A 78 6.03 42.13 20.01
CA SER A 78 4.73 42.46 19.44
C SER A 78 4.67 43.94 19.06
N SER A 79 4.22 44.28 17.85
CA SER A 79 3.70 45.61 17.56
C SER A 79 2.39 45.57 16.79
N VAL A 80 1.44 46.31 17.35
CA VAL A 80 0.12 46.67 16.86
C VAL A 80 0.27 47.49 15.59
N SER A 81 -0.55 47.25 14.56
CA SER A 81 -0.74 48.22 13.49
C SER A 81 -2.22 48.48 13.22
N SER A 82 -2.56 49.73 13.49
CA SER A 82 -3.80 50.45 13.28
C SER A 82 -4.29 50.46 11.83
N THR A 83 -5.62 50.47 11.72
CA THR A 83 -6.43 50.84 10.56
C THR A 83 -5.97 52.11 9.85
N SER A 84 -5.77 52.04 8.53
CA SER A 84 -6.12 53.14 7.63
C SER A 84 -6.59 52.62 6.28
N VAL A 85 -7.82 52.99 5.94
CA VAL A 85 -8.49 52.73 4.67
C VAL A 85 -7.96 53.74 3.66
N ASN A 86 -7.44 53.27 2.52
CA ASN A 86 -7.32 54.14 1.35
C ASN A 86 -7.46 53.34 0.05
N THR A 87 -8.61 53.51 -0.60
CA THR A 87 -8.97 53.05 -1.94
C THR A 87 -8.12 53.74 -3.00
N LYS A 88 -7.26 53.00 -3.73
CA LYS A 88 -6.74 53.46 -5.03
C LYS A 88 -6.66 52.32 -6.05
N ARG A 89 -7.17 52.64 -7.25
CA ARG A 89 -7.14 51.83 -8.48
C ARG A 89 -5.70 51.43 -8.81
N TYR A 90 -5.45 50.14 -9.02
CA TYR A 90 -4.13 49.65 -9.44
C TYR A 90 -4.01 49.65 -10.96
N SER A 91 -3.50 50.76 -11.52
CA SER A 91 -2.85 50.79 -12.83
C SER A 91 -1.34 50.75 -12.62
N VAL A 92 -0.67 49.71 -13.11
CA VAL A 92 0.80 49.66 -13.14
C VAL A 92 1.23 50.27 -14.46
N ASN A 93 1.85 51.45 -14.43
CA ASN A 93 2.44 52.07 -15.61
C ASN A 93 3.60 51.21 -16.13
N GLY A 94 3.67 51.06 -17.44
CA GLY A 94 4.68 50.26 -18.12
C GLY A 94 6.09 50.74 -17.82
N MET A 95 6.92 49.84 -17.30
CA MET A 95 8.37 49.87 -17.49
C MET A 95 8.75 48.63 -18.30
N ALA A 96 8.83 48.82 -19.62
CA ALA A 96 9.58 47.93 -20.47
C ALA A 96 11.07 48.17 -20.19
N GLY A 97 11.79 47.12 -19.81
CA GLY A 97 13.25 47.14 -19.69
C GLY A 97 13.76 47.09 -18.26
N LEU A 98 13.88 45.88 -17.72
CA LEU A 98 14.96 45.47 -16.81
C LEU A 98 15.03 43.95 -16.89
N GLY A 99 16.16 43.47 -17.40
CA GLY A 99 16.41 42.07 -17.70
C GLY A 99 16.57 41.17 -16.47
N SER A 100 16.73 39.88 -16.78
CA SER A 100 16.99 38.75 -15.89
C SER A 100 17.94 39.04 -14.70
N PRO A 101 17.80 38.33 -13.56
CA PRO A 101 18.60 38.62 -12.38
C PRO A 101 20.08 38.31 -12.62
N MET A 102 20.96 39.27 -12.29
CA MET A 102 22.38 39.04 -12.10
C MET A 102 22.61 38.35 -10.74
N MET A 103 23.30 37.20 -10.76
CA MET A 103 23.84 36.56 -9.57
C MET A 103 25.13 37.29 -9.16
N ASN A 104 25.02 38.31 -8.30
CA ASN A 104 25.93 38.54 -7.17
C ASN A 104 25.64 39.88 -6.46
N GLY A 105 25.57 39.81 -5.14
CA GLY A 105 25.95 40.90 -4.25
C GLY A 105 24.97 42.06 -4.09
N GLY A 106 23.98 41.88 -3.20
CA GLY A 106 23.27 42.98 -2.54
C GLY A 106 22.09 43.56 -3.33
N SER A 107 20.89 43.01 -3.14
CA SER A 107 19.67 43.59 -3.72
C SER A 107 18.53 43.62 -2.71
N ARG A 108 17.98 44.83 -2.48
CA ARG A 108 16.59 44.99 -2.04
C ARG A 108 15.73 44.07 -2.89
N ALA A 109 14.96 43.18 -2.27
CA ALA A 109 14.05 42.29 -2.98
C ALA A 109 13.14 43.13 -3.88
N LEU A 110 13.18 42.87 -5.20
CA LEU A 110 12.25 43.48 -6.13
C LEU A 110 10.82 43.15 -5.68
N PRO A 111 9.87 44.10 -5.77
CA PRO A 111 8.50 43.84 -5.36
C PRO A 111 7.92 42.70 -6.22
N VAL A 112 7.60 41.58 -5.58
CA VAL A 112 6.91 40.45 -6.20
C VAL A 112 5.54 40.94 -6.66
N SER A 113 5.17 40.64 -7.90
CA SER A 113 3.88 41.09 -8.42
C SER A 113 2.72 40.56 -7.56
N PRO A 114 1.68 41.37 -7.26
CA PRO A 114 0.55 40.93 -6.45
C PRO A 114 -0.25 39.79 -7.08
N TYR A 115 -0.06 39.49 -8.37
CA TYR A 115 -0.71 38.40 -9.11
C TYR A 115 0.21 37.19 -9.33
N SER A 116 1.37 37.14 -8.69
CA SER A 116 2.27 35.99 -8.84
C SER A 116 1.61 34.72 -8.27
N PRO A 117 1.75 33.55 -8.91
CA PRO A 117 1.20 32.30 -8.40
C PRO A 117 1.75 31.95 -7.02
N ARG A 118 0.87 31.61 -6.07
CA ARG A 118 1.19 31.15 -4.73
C ARG A 118 0.92 29.65 -4.62
N ILE A 119 1.99 28.87 -4.52
CA ILE A 119 1.92 27.42 -4.35
C ILE A 119 1.55 27.09 -2.90
N THR A 120 0.60 26.19 -2.69
CA THR A 120 0.03 25.93 -1.34
C THR A 120 0.29 24.52 -0.82
N ASN A 121 0.58 23.54 -1.68
CA ASN A 121 0.71 22.13 -1.27
C ASN A 121 2.16 21.60 -1.27
N VAL A 122 3.12 22.42 -1.70
CA VAL A 122 4.54 22.05 -1.80
C VAL A 122 5.41 23.22 -1.33
N ALA A 123 6.43 22.92 -0.52
CA ALA A 123 7.40 23.90 -0.05
C ALA A 123 8.64 23.94 -0.96
N ASP A 124 9.29 25.11 -1.03
CA ASP A 124 10.56 25.25 -1.74
C ASP A 124 11.66 24.37 -1.13
N ASN A 125 12.51 23.82 -1.98
CA ASN A 125 13.55 22.84 -1.66
C ASN A 125 13.04 21.54 -1.01
N SER A 126 11.76 21.21 -1.19
CA SER A 126 11.20 19.95 -0.70
C SER A 126 11.54 18.75 -1.59
N TRP A 127 11.37 17.56 -1.04
CA TRP A 127 11.67 16.29 -1.71
C TRP A 127 10.39 15.60 -2.21
N ALA A 128 10.48 15.04 -3.41
CA ALA A 128 9.49 14.17 -4.02
C ALA A 128 10.13 12.82 -4.37
N TYR A 129 9.31 11.77 -4.42
CA TYR A 129 9.77 10.39 -4.65
C TYR A 129 9.07 9.76 -5.84
N GLN A 130 8.54 10.61 -6.71
CA GLN A 130 7.77 10.22 -7.87
C GLN A 130 8.01 11.22 -9.01
N LYS A 131 7.75 10.78 -10.23
CA LYS A 131 8.01 11.55 -11.45
C LYS A 131 6.98 12.65 -11.68
N ILE A 132 5.73 12.39 -11.28
CA ILE A 132 4.60 13.28 -11.59
C ILE A 132 4.02 13.82 -10.28
N LEU A 133 3.92 15.13 -10.19
CA LEU A 133 3.45 15.81 -8.98
C LEU A 133 2.31 16.77 -9.32
N ILE A 134 1.25 16.76 -8.50
CA ILE A 134 0.20 17.78 -8.53
C ILE A 134 0.67 18.99 -7.73
N ILE A 135 0.65 20.17 -8.34
CA ILE A 135 0.89 21.45 -7.68
C ILE A 135 -0.41 22.25 -7.69
N ASN A 136 -0.85 22.63 -6.50
CA ASN A 136 -2.03 23.44 -6.24
C ASN A 136 -1.59 24.83 -5.78
N GLY A 137 -2.38 25.83 -6.15
CA GLY A 137 -2.13 27.18 -5.68
C GLY A 137 -3.21 28.17 -6.03
N THR A 138 -2.98 29.42 -5.62
CA THR A 138 -3.84 30.56 -5.92
C THR A 138 -3.07 31.67 -6.62
N ILE A 139 -3.77 32.53 -7.34
CA ILE A 139 -3.21 33.72 -7.95
C ILE A 139 -3.32 34.88 -6.96
N GLY A 140 -2.17 35.43 -6.58
CA GLY A 140 -2.12 36.61 -5.73
C GLY A 140 -2.70 36.44 -4.33
N ASP A 141 -3.07 37.55 -3.70
CA ASP A 141 -3.64 37.58 -2.35
C ASP A 141 -5.16 37.33 -2.37
N GLY A 142 -5.69 36.70 -1.32
CA GLY A 142 -7.12 36.33 -1.22
C GLY A 142 -8.09 37.51 -1.17
N ASN A 143 -7.57 38.73 -0.96
CA ASN A 143 -8.34 39.97 -0.99
C ASN A 143 -8.50 40.55 -2.42
N LEU A 144 -7.86 39.96 -3.42
CA LEU A 144 -8.00 40.38 -4.82
C LEU A 144 -9.28 39.81 -5.45
N GLN A 145 -9.78 40.46 -6.50
CA GLN A 145 -10.90 39.92 -7.28
C GLN A 145 -10.56 38.54 -7.88
N ASN A 146 -11.58 37.70 -8.02
CA ASN A 146 -11.45 36.40 -8.70
C ASN A 146 -11.00 36.60 -10.16
N LEU A 147 -9.86 36.00 -10.51
CA LEU A 147 -9.26 36.08 -11.84
C LEU A 147 -9.30 34.74 -12.54
N ASP A 148 -9.58 34.77 -13.84
CA ASP A 148 -9.43 33.62 -14.72
C ASP A 148 -8.24 33.86 -15.63
N GLY A 149 -7.58 32.79 -16.06
CA GLY A 149 -6.37 32.92 -16.87
C GLY A 149 -5.67 31.58 -17.06
N VAL A 150 -4.36 31.64 -17.25
CA VAL A 150 -3.51 30.48 -17.50
C VAL A 150 -2.24 30.61 -16.67
N VAL A 151 -1.82 29.52 -16.04
CA VAL A 151 -0.47 29.36 -15.50
C VAL A 151 0.34 28.50 -16.44
N THR A 152 1.45 29.03 -16.94
CA THR A 152 2.44 28.28 -17.70
C THR A 152 3.52 27.78 -16.75
N VAL A 153 3.72 26.47 -16.70
CA VAL A 153 4.79 25.85 -15.89
C VAL A 153 5.95 25.50 -16.81
N SER A 154 7.13 26.03 -16.51
CA SER A 154 8.36 25.81 -17.26
C SER A 154 9.48 25.33 -16.35
N ARG A 155 10.42 24.57 -16.90
CA ARG A 155 11.71 24.33 -16.23
C ARG A 155 12.72 25.39 -16.65
N LEU A 156 13.58 25.82 -15.74
CA LEU A 156 14.62 26.81 -16.07
C LEU A 156 15.76 26.25 -16.92
N ASP A 157 15.89 24.93 -17.01
CA ASP A 157 16.89 24.24 -17.82
C ASP A 157 16.32 23.75 -19.17
N ASP A 158 15.06 24.07 -19.48
CA ASP A 158 14.32 23.60 -20.65
C ASP A 158 14.30 22.07 -20.83
N GLY A 159 14.59 21.30 -19.77
CA GLY A 159 14.66 19.83 -19.82
C GLY A 159 13.30 19.13 -20.02
N PHE A 160 12.20 19.88 -19.93
CA PHE A 160 10.84 19.44 -20.20
C PHE A 160 10.05 20.62 -20.79
N PRO A 161 9.29 20.43 -21.88
CA PRO A 161 8.57 21.52 -22.51
C PRO A 161 7.56 22.21 -21.57
N PRO A 162 7.34 23.53 -21.71
CA PRO A 162 6.34 24.22 -20.92
C PRO A 162 4.92 23.70 -21.13
N VAL A 163 4.13 23.60 -20.06
CA VAL A 163 2.73 23.17 -20.10
C VAL A 163 1.83 24.24 -19.47
N GLN A 164 0.68 24.48 -20.11
CA GLN A 164 -0.30 25.47 -19.69
C GLN A 164 -1.46 24.83 -18.93
N TRP A 165 -1.85 25.48 -17.83
CA TRP A 165 -2.92 25.03 -16.95
C TRP A 165 -3.93 26.14 -16.71
N PRO A 166 -5.24 25.85 -16.73
CA PRO A 166 -6.26 26.86 -16.51
C PRO A 166 -6.23 27.39 -15.06
N VAL A 167 -6.49 28.69 -14.94
CA VAL A 167 -6.84 29.34 -13.68
C VAL A 167 -8.32 29.64 -13.69
N THR A 168 -9.03 29.25 -12.64
CA THR A 168 -10.46 29.54 -12.45
C THR A 168 -10.65 30.20 -11.10
N GLU A 169 -11.25 31.38 -11.09
CA GLU A 169 -11.52 32.14 -9.86
C GLU A 169 -10.30 32.19 -8.92
N SER A 170 -9.15 32.54 -9.49
CA SER A 170 -7.84 32.63 -8.84
C SER A 170 -7.26 31.32 -8.31
N HIS A 171 -7.82 30.16 -8.64
CA HIS A 171 -7.26 28.85 -8.28
C HIS A 171 -6.63 28.18 -9.50
N PHE A 172 -5.52 27.48 -9.31
CA PHE A 172 -4.90 26.64 -10.33
C PHE A 172 -4.48 25.28 -9.78
N LYS A 173 -4.53 24.27 -10.64
CA LYS A 173 -3.93 22.94 -10.41
C LYS A 173 -3.08 22.61 -11.63
N SER A 174 -1.90 22.06 -11.41
CA SER A 174 -0.96 21.74 -12.48
C SER A 174 -0.28 20.40 -12.22
N LEU A 175 -0.02 19.63 -13.27
CA LEU A 175 0.90 18.50 -13.22
C LEU A 175 2.29 18.97 -13.63
N VAL A 176 3.30 18.55 -12.87
CA VAL A 176 4.70 18.81 -13.19
C VAL A 176 5.48 17.52 -13.37
N TYR A 177 6.34 17.51 -14.38
CA TYR A 177 7.25 16.41 -14.69
C TYR A 177 8.60 16.64 -14.00
N LEU A 178 8.97 15.74 -13.11
CA LEU A 178 10.20 15.79 -12.33
C LEU A 178 11.21 14.79 -12.89
N MET A 179 12.44 15.27 -13.07
CA MET A 179 13.62 14.46 -13.35
C MET A 179 14.38 14.18 -12.05
N PRO A 180 15.08 13.04 -11.93
CA PRO A 180 15.94 12.78 -10.78
C PRO A 180 16.91 13.96 -10.52
N GLY A 181 17.05 14.36 -9.26
CA GLY A 181 17.85 15.53 -8.87
C GLY A 181 17.01 16.80 -8.70
N ALA A 182 17.62 17.96 -8.96
CA ALA A 182 17.00 19.26 -8.76
C ALA A 182 16.12 19.68 -9.95
N ASN A 183 14.92 20.17 -9.66
CA ASN A 183 13.92 20.60 -10.62
C ASN A 183 13.57 22.06 -10.30
N LYS A 184 14.17 23.00 -11.03
CA LYS A 184 13.88 24.43 -10.87
C LYS A 184 12.72 24.81 -11.79
N LEU A 185 11.57 25.07 -11.20
CA LEU A 185 10.31 25.34 -11.89
C LEU A 185 9.94 26.81 -11.80
N ARG A 186 9.40 27.35 -12.89
CA ARG A 186 8.85 28.71 -13.00
C ARG A 186 7.37 28.62 -13.36
N PHE A 187 6.55 29.40 -12.66
CA PHE A 187 5.10 29.48 -12.86
C PHE A 187 4.75 30.89 -13.30
N ASP A 188 4.33 31.04 -14.56
CA ASP A 188 4.01 32.34 -15.15
C ASP A 188 2.50 32.47 -15.30
N PHE A 189 1.89 33.46 -14.64
CA PHE A 189 0.45 33.73 -14.75
C PHE A 189 0.13 34.80 -15.81
N ALA A 190 -0.85 34.51 -16.65
CA ALA A 190 -1.40 35.44 -17.62
C ALA A 190 -2.93 35.45 -17.54
N SER A 191 -3.54 36.64 -17.61
CA SER A 191 -4.99 36.82 -17.63
C SER A 191 -5.41 37.87 -18.65
N PRO A 192 -6.45 37.63 -19.47
CA PRO A 192 -7.02 38.67 -20.33
C PRO A 192 -7.49 39.92 -19.58
N LYS A 193 -7.76 39.81 -18.27
CA LYS A 193 -8.20 40.90 -17.39
C LYS A 193 -7.05 41.77 -16.87
N LEU A 194 -5.79 41.37 -17.07
CA LEU A 194 -4.60 42.09 -16.59
C LEU A 194 -3.80 42.68 -17.76
N ALA A 195 -3.28 43.90 -17.56
CA ALA A 195 -2.37 44.53 -18.51
C ALA A 195 -1.04 43.76 -18.58
N ASN A 196 -0.41 43.75 -19.76
CA ASN A 196 0.87 43.06 -20.05
C ASN A 196 0.83 41.51 -20.04
N SER A 197 -0.34 40.87 -19.98
CA SER A 197 -0.46 39.39 -20.02
C SER A 197 0.00 38.71 -21.31
N GLY A 198 0.34 39.48 -22.36
CA GLY A 198 0.83 38.98 -23.65
C GLY A 198 2.25 39.42 -24.00
N THR A 199 2.99 40.02 -23.07
CA THR A 199 4.38 40.43 -23.33
C THR A 199 5.34 39.25 -23.11
N SER A 200 6.49 39.26 -23.78
CA SER A 200 7.53 38.23 -23.65
C SER A 200 8.22 38.20 -22.28
N ASN A 201 7.98 39.21 -21.43
CA ASN A 201 8.48 39.28 -20.06
C ASN A 201 7.34 38.96 -19.08
N PRO A 202 7.27 37.74 -18.53
CA PRO A 202 6.24 37.39 -17.56
C PRO A 202 6.43 38.22 -16.28
N ILE A 203 5.47 39.09 -15.98
CA ILE A 203 5.51 39.99 -14.81
C ILE A 203 5.00 39.27 -13.55
N HIS A 204 4.19 38.22 -13.73
CA HIS A 204 3.51 37.49 -12.66
C HIS A 204 4.11 36.08 -12.51
N SER A 205 5.32 36.01 -11.98
CA SER A 205 6.07 34.75 -11.89
C SER A 205 6.37 34.34 -10.45
N SER A 206 6.35 33.04 -10.20
CA SER A 206 6.93 32.43 -8.99
C SER A 206 7.84 31.27 -9.34
N PHE A 207 8.74 30.94 -8.42
CA PHE A 207 9.78 29.93 -8.61
C PHE A 207 9.76 28.97 -7.43
N ILE A 208 10.04 27.69 -7.72
CA ILE A 208 10.21 26.66 -6.72
C ILE A 208 11.26 25.65 -7.20
N THR A 209 12.08 25.16 -6.29
CA THR A 209 13.03 24.08 -6.52
C THR A 209 12.52 22.82 -5.82
N LEU A 210 12.39 21.73 -6.57
CA LEU A 210 12.00 20.43 -6.03
C LEU A 210 13.08 19.38 -6.28
N HIS A 211 13.36 18.55 -5.29
CA HIS A 211 14.34 17.47 -5.40
C HIS A 211 13.62 16.14 -5.58
N MET A 212 13.85 15.46 -6.70
CA MET A 212 13.24 14.15 -6.95
C MET A 212 14.26 13.03 -6.72
N VAL A 213 13.91 12.07 -5.86
CA VAL A 213 14.73 10.87 -5.59
C VAL A 213 13.88 9.62 -5.87
N PRO A 214 14.23 8.82 -6.89
CA PRO A 214 13.51 7.58 -7.17
C PRO A 214 13.67 6.58 -6.00
N PRO A 215 12.57 5.98 -5.49
CA PRO A 215 12.62 5.01 -4.38
C PRO A 215 13.00 3.61 -4.91
N THR A 216 14.23 3.45 -5.41
CA THR A 216 14.69 2.22 -6.08
C THR A 216 14.73 0.99 -5.18
N ASN A 217 14.73 1.17 -3.85
CA ASN A 217 14.64 0.12 -2.84
C ASN A 217 13.22 -0.42 -2.62
N ALA A 218 12.19 0.21 -3.19
CA ALA A 218 10.81 -0.28 -3.16
C ALA A 218 10.51 -1.15 -4.41
N PRO A 219 9.71 -2.23 -4.27
CA PRO A 219 9.24 -2.98 -5.44
C PRO A 219 8.33 -2.11 -6.31
N PRO A 220 8.46 -2.19 -7.65
CA PRO A 220 7.61 -1.41 -8.56
C PRO A 220 6.20 -2.00 -8.64
N LEU A 221 5.24 -1.14 -8.94
CA LEU A 221 4.01 -1.55 -9.60
C LEU A 221 4.31 -1.74 -11.10
N GLN A 222 4.17 -2.97 -11.58
CA GLN A 222 4.29 -3.29 -12.99
C GLN A 222 3.00 -2.94 -13.72
N LEU A 223 3.13 -2.44 -14.94
CA LEU A 223 2.01 -2.11 -15.82
C LEU A 223 2.03 -3.06 -17.00
N ALA A 224 0.91 -3.74 -17.26
CA ALA A 224 0.80 -4.68 -18.38
C ALA A 224 -0.46 -4.44 -19.20
N ILE A 225 -0.35 -4.58 -20.51
CA ILE A 225 -1.48 -4.69 -21.44
C ILE A 225 -1.56 -6.15 -21.85
N LEU A 226 -2.67 -6.80 -21.52
CA LEU A 226 -2.98 -8.17 -21.91
C LEU A 226 -3.90 -8.17 -23.12
N LEU A 227 -3.55 -8.99 -24.11
CA LEU A 227 -4.30 -9.15 -25.34
C LEU A 227 -4.37 -10.63 -25.76
N ALA A 228 -5.40 -10.98 -26.51
CA ALA A 228 -5.58 -12.31 -27.06
C ALA A 228 -4.49 -12.66 -28.08
N ARG A 229 -4.28 -13.96 -28.33
CA ARG A 229 -3.28 -14.42 -29.32
C ARG A 229 -3.55 -13.89 -30.72
N ASP A 230 -4.82 -13.75 -31.08
CA ASP A 230 -5.33 -13.28 -32.38
C ASP A 230 -5.78 -11.80 -32.33
N SER A 231 -5.49 -11.08 -31.24
CA SER A 231 -5.85 -9.67 -31.11
C SER A 231 -5.13 -8.80 -32.15
N PRO A 232 -5.88 -7.90 -32.85
CA PRO A 232 -5.30 -6.89 -33.74
C PRO A 232 -4.63 -5.75 -32.96
N GLY A 233 -4.72 -5.73 -31.63
CA GLY A 233 -4.12 -4.70 -30.79
C GLY A 233 -4.87 -3.37 -30.83
N THR A 234 -6.21 -3.41 -30.86
CA THR A 234 -7.06 -2.21 -30.92
C THR A 234 -8.10 -2.18 -29.80
N PHE A 235 -8.49 -0.99 -29.34
CA PHE A 235 -9.60 -0.79 -28.39
C PHE A 235 -10.80 -0.08 -29.05
N ASP A 236 -11.97 -0.14 -28.42
CA ASP A 236 -13.18 0.50 -28.94
C ASP A 236 -13.10 2.03 -28.92
N ALA A 237 -13.45 2.65 -30.05
CA ALA A 237 -13.55 4.09 -30.19
C ALA A 237 -14.55 4.45 -31.29
N VAL A 238 -15.15 5.64 -31.20
CA VAL A 238 -16.01 6.17 -32.27
C VAL A 238 -15.19 6.47 -33.53
N PRO A 239 -15.73 6.31 -34.76
CA PRO A 239 -14.98 6.47 -36.00
C PRO A 239 -14.19 7.78 -36.12
N ALA A 240 -14.81 8.91 -35.73
CA ALA A 240 -14.16 10.22 -35.77
C ALA A 240 -12.93 10.32 -34.85
N ARG A 241 -12.91 9.59 -33.72
CA ARG A 241 -11.73 9.52 -32.84
C ARG A 241 -10.68 8.56 -33.39
N VAL A 242 -11.10 7.45 -34.02
CA VAL A 242 -10.16 6.52 -34.68
C VAL A 242 -9.37 7.27 -35.75
N GLU A 243 -10.04 8.09 -36.57
CA GLU A 243 -9.37 8.89 -37.61
C GLU A 243 -8.41 9.94 -37.04
N ARG A 244 -8.80 10.62 -35.94
CA ARG A 244 -8.02 11.73 -35.37
C ARG A 244 -6.89 11.28 -34.44
N GLU A 245 -7.14 10.30 -33.58
CA GLU A 245 -6.26 9.89 -32.47
C GLU A 245 -5.66 8.49 -32.66
N GLY A 246 -6.30 7.66 -33.48
CA GLY A 246 -6.03 6.23 -33.58
C GLY A 246 -6.57 5.43 -32.39
N ASN A 247 -6.74 4.12 -32.58
CA ASN A 247 -7.17 3.20 -31.51
C ASN A 247 -6.27 1.96 -31.39
N GLY A 248 -5.06 2.00 -31.95
CA GLY A 248 -4.09 0.91 -31.92
C GLY A 248 -3.28 0.84 -30.62
N LEU A 249 -2.43 -0.20 -30.54
CA LEU A 249 -1.65 -0.54 -29.35
C LEU A 249 -0.74 0.60 -28.87
N GLU A 250 -0.07 1.31 -29.77
CA GLU A 250 0.79 2.45 -29.39
C GLU A 250 0.00 3.59 -28.74
N THR A 251 -1.25 3.83 -29.19
CA THR A 251 -2.14 4.80 -28.54
C THR A 251 -2.61 4.27 -27.18
N ALA A 252 -2.91 2.97 -27.07
CA ALA A 252 -3.29 2.34 -25.81
C ALA A 252 -2.15 2.41 -24.76
N ILE A 253 -0.90 2.16 -25.17
CA ILE A 253 0.29 2.27 -24.32
C ILE A 253 0.40 3.69 -23.74
N ARG A 254 0.27 4.72 -24.58
CA ARG A 254 0.33 6.13 -24.15
C ARG A 254 -0.80 6.49 -23.18
N LYS A 255 -2.04 6.11 -23.53
CA LYS A 255 -3.22 6.35 -22.68
C LYS A 255 -3.11 5.65 -21.33
N PHE A 256 -2.65 4.40 -21.32
CA PHE A 256 -2.49 3.64 -20.07
C PHE A 256 -1.35 4.19 -19.22
N ARG A 257 -0.21 4.56 -19.82
CA ARG A 257 0.91 5.20 -19.12
C ARG A 257 0.48 6.52 -18.47
N MET A 258 -0.27 7.36 -19.20
CA MET A 258 -0.78 8.61 -18.66
C MET A 258 -1.75 8.38 -17.50
N ALA A 259 -2.66 7.40 -17.60
CA ALA A 259 -3.53 7.01 -16.49
C ALA A 259 -2.72 6.62 -15.24
N ALA A 260 -1.66 5.82 -15.41
CA ALA A 260 -0.77 5.43 -14.34
C ALA A 260 -0.04 6.63 -13.70
N TYR A 261 0.40 7.60 -14.51
CA TYR A 261 0.96 8.86 -14.02
C TYR A 261 -0.04 9.69 -13.20
N LEU A 262 -1.30 9.76 -13.62
CA LEU A 262 -2.37 10.40 -12.85
C LEU A 262 -2.59 9.68 -11.51
N TRP A 263 -2.57 8.34 -11.48
CA TRP A 263 -2.65 7.57 -10.24
C TRP A 263 -1.50 7.89 -9.29
N GLN A 264 -0.28 7.98 -9.84
CA GLN A 264 0.92 8.25 -9.08
C GLN A 264 0.83 9.63 -8.41
N SER A 265 0.45 10.66 -9.17
CA SER A 265 0.37 12.03 -8.66
C SER A 265 -0.79 12.21 -7.68
N PHE A 266 -1.95 11.61 -7.97
CA PHE A 266 -3.11 11.63 -7.07
C PHE A 266 -2.78 10.97 -5.73
N THR A 267 -2.24 9.75 -5.76
CA THR A 267 -1.97 8.98 -4.53
C THR A 267 -0.92 9.66 -3.66
N ALA A 268 0.13 10.21 -4.26
CA ALA A 268 1.17 10.94 -3.54
C ALA A 268 0.62 12.19 -2.83
N GLU A 269 -0.29 12.93 -3.48
CA GLU A 269 -0.93 14.10 -2.89
C GLU A 269 -1.90 13.71 -1.76
N GLN A 270 -2.68 12.64 -1.94
CA GLN A 270 -3.58 12.12 -0.89
C GLN A 270 -2.80 11.65 0.35
N MET A 271 -1.66 10.97 0.17
CA MET A 271 -0.78 10.57 1.27
C MET A 271 -0.19 11.77 2.01
N TRP A 272 0.20 12.82 1.27
CA TRP A 272 0.70 14.07 1.85
C TRP A 272 -0.37 14.79 2.68
N ARG A 273 -1.58 14.97 2.15
CA ARG A 273 -2.70 15.61 2.86
C ARG A 273 -3.11 14.83 4.12
N ASN A 274 -2.92 13.52 4.10
CA ASN A 274 -3.07 12.64 5.26
C ASN A 274 -1.88 12.68 6.24
N ARG A 275 -0.89 13.56 6.06
CA ARG A 275 0.29 13.68 6.93
C ARG A 275 1.14 12.41 7.01
N LEU A 276 1.07 11.53 6.01
CA LEU A 276 1.83 10.28 5.99
C LEU A 276 3.10 10.38 5.13
N GLY A 277 3.49 11.60 4.76
CA GLY A 277 4.56 11.86 3.79
C GLY A 277 4.11 11.60 2.36
N ARG A 278 4.84 12.17 1.40
CA ARG A 278 4.53 12.06 -0.03
C ARG A 278 5.00 10.71 -0.57
N ARG A 279 4.14 9.70 -0.43
CA ARG A 279 4.43 8.30 -0.72
C ARG A 279 3.53 7.79 -1.81
N VAL A 280 4.08 7.00 -2.71
CA VAL A 280 3.34 6.31 -3.76
C VAL A 280 4.20 5.18 -4.31
N PHE A 281 3.56 4.18 -4.94
CA PHE A 281 4.28 3.18 -5.72
C PHE A 281 5.09 3.84 -6.85
N ARG A 282 6.30 3.30 -7.08
CA ARG A 282 7.05 3.57 -8.30
C ARG A 282 6.65 2.62 -9.41
N PHE A 283 7.01 2.97 -10.63
CA PHE A 283 6.94 2.07 -11.78
C PHE A 283 8.32 1.47 -12.09
N GLU A 284 8.34 0.39 -12.87
CA GLU A 284 9.50 0.04 -13.67
C GLU A 284 9.63 1.09 -14.78
N GLU A 285 10.85 1.57 -15.04
CA GLU A 285 11.09 2.57 -16.07
C GLU A 285 11.95 2.01 -17.19
N GLU A 286 11.71 2.47 -18.41
CA GLU A 286 12.48 2.15 -19.61
C GLU A 286 12.88 3.44 -20.35
N TRP A 287 14.02 3.41 -21.03
CA TRP A 287 14.44 4.52 -21.89
C TRP A 287 13.76 4.40 -23.25
N THR A 288 12.82 5.29 -23.55
CA THR A 288 11.99 5.23 -24.76
C THR A 288 11.57 6.64 -25.20
N GLN A 289 10.85 6.77 -26.30
CA GLN A 289 10.32 8.06 -26.76
C GLN A 289 9.40 8.65 -25.68
N GLY A 290 9.58 9.94 -25.38
CA GLY A 290 8.79 10.66 -24.40
C GLY A 290 7.32 10.71 -24.82
N THR A 291 6.44 10.42 -23.86
CA THR A 291 4.98 10.39 -24.07
C THR A 291 4.22 11.32 -23.14
N ALA A 292 4.88 11.84 -22.10
CA ALA A 292 4.26 12.77 -21.17
C ALA A 292 3.95 14.17 -21.78
N ASN A 293 4.60 14.53 -22.88
CA ASN A 293 4.41 15.81 -23.58
C ASN A 293 4.24 15.60 -25.10
N LEU A 294 3.43 16.43 -25.75
CA LEU A 294 3.21 16.36 -27.19
C LEU A 294 4.50 16.60 -28.01
N ARG A 295 5.30 17.58 -27.61
CA ARG A 295 6.52 17.99 -28.34
C ARG A 295 7.61 16.94 -28.27
N ASP A 296 7.69 16.18 -27.18
CA ASP A 296 8.62 15.05 -27.10
C ASP A 296 8.32 14.01 -28.17
N ARG A 297 7.04 13.77 -28.46
CA ARG A 297 6.61 12.88 -29.53
C ARG A 297 6.97 13.45 -30.90
N GLU A 298 6.66 14.72 -31.14
CA GLU A 298 6.95 15.38 -32.43
C GLU A 298 8.44 15.41 -32.77
N PHE A 299 9.30 15.65 -31.77
CA PHE A 299 10.75 15.74 -31.96
C PHE A 299 11.50 14.43 -31.71
N GLY A 300 10.81 13.36 -31.29
CA GLY A 300 11.47 12.08 -30.96
C GLY A 300 12.36 12.17 -29.71
N THR A 301 12.07 13.08 -28.78
CA THR A 301 12.85 13.25 -27.55
C THR A 301 12.74 11.98 -26.70
N MET A 302 13.88 11.38 -26.36
CA MET A 302 13.92 10.18 -25.52
C MET A 302 13.87 10.56 -24.03
N ARG A 303 13.14 9.77 -23.24
CA ARG A 303 12.97 9.94 -21.79
C ARG A 303 12.96 8.59 -21.08
N SER A 304 13.22 8.61 -19.78
CA SER A 304 12.87 7.50 -18.90
C SER A 304 11.37 7.56 -18.68
N GLU A 305 10.61 6.54 -19.10
CA GLU A 305 9.14 6.47 -19.03
C GLU A 305 8.71 5.19 -18.30
N ALA A 306 7.53 5.17 -17.69
CA ALA A 306 7.01 3.95 -17.08
C ALA A 306 6.81 2.87 -18.15
N ARG A 307 7.40 1.70 -17.92
CA ARG A 307 7.36 0.56 -18.84
C ARG A 307 5.97 -0.04 -18.88
N ILE A 308 5.47 -0.31 -20.08
CA ILE A 308 4.22 -1.04 -20.30
C ILE A 308 4.54 -2.40 -20.94
N HIS A 309 4.32 -3.48 -20.21
CA HIS A 309 4.54 -4.84 -20.71
C HIS A 309 3.37 -5.27 -21.61
N VAL A 310 3.65 -5.61 -22.86
CA VAL A 310 2.66 -6.16 -23.79
C VAL A 310 2.69 -7.68 -23.71
N ILE A 311 1.60 -8.29 -23.23
CA ILE A 311 1.50 -9.73 -22.96
C ILE A 311 0.38 -10.32 -23.84
N ARG A 312 0.68 -11.40 -24.56
CA ARG A 312 -0.33 -12.20 -25.28
C ARG A 312 -0.68 -13.45 -24.48
N THR A 313 -1.97 -13.69 -24.24
CA THR A 313 -2.48 -14.95 -23.66
C THR A 313 -2.59 -16.03 -24.75
N ASP A 314 -2.71 -17.29 -24.34
CA ASP A 314 -3.05 -18.42 -25.21
C ASP A 314 -4.51 -18.38 -25.69
N LYS A 315 -5.37 -17.54 -25.10
CA LYS A 315 -6.79 -17.39 -25.48
C LYS A 315 -6.98 -16.50 -26.70
N THR A 316 -8.05 -16.79 -27.45
CA THR A 316 -8.56 -16.00 -28.58
C THR A 316 -9.49 -14.87 -28.13
N ILE A 317 -9.70 -13.87 -29.00
CA ILE A 317 -10.69 -12.81 -28.77
C ILE A 317 -12.06 -13.41 -28.48
N ALA A 318 -12.48 -14.42 -29.25
CA ALA A 318 -13.78 -15.06 -29.09
C ALA A 318 -13.94 -15.70 -27.69
N GLU A 319 -12.88 -16.33 -27.17
CA GLU A 319 -12.88 -16.87 -25.81
C GLU A 319 -12.93 -15.76 -24.75
N LEU A 320 -12.14 -14.70 -24.90
CA LEU A 320 -12.13 -13.57 -23.95
C LEU A 320 -13.46 -12.82 -23.93
N ARG A 321 -14.09 -12.61 -25.09
CA ARG A 321 -15.34 -11.87 -25.26
C ARG A 321 -16.61 -12.73 -25.09
N SER A 322 -16.47 -14.00 -24.73
CA SER A 322 -17.63 -14.86 -24.47
C SER A 322 -18.56 -14.26 -23.42
N LEU A 323 -19.87 -14.25 -23.69
CA LEU A 323 -20.89 -13.79 -22.75
C LEU A 323 -20.93 -14.62 -21.46
N ASP A 324 -20.45 -15.87 -21.48
CA ASP A 324 -20.33 -16.72 -20.29
C ASP A 324 -19.17 -16.28 -19.37
N ASN A 325 -18.25 -15.46 -19.88
CA ASN A 325 -17.14 -14.85 -19.12
C ASN A 325 -17.42 -13.39 -18.73
N ALA A 326 -18.45 -12.75 -19.29
CA ALA A 326 -18.74 -11.35 -19.06
C ALA A 326 -19.19 -11.10 -17.60
N GLN A 327 -18.41 -10.32 -16.84
CA GLN A 327 -18.67 -10.08 -15.42
C GLN A 327 -20.01 -9.39 -15.17
N GLN A 328 -20.46 -8.55 -16.10
CA GLN A 328 -21.74 -7.82 -16.04
C GLN A 328 -22.95 -8.73 -16.33
N ASN A 329 -22.75 -9.93 -16.87
CA ASN A 329 -23.83 -10.86 -17.19
C ASN A 329 -24.26 -11.64 -15.95
N ALA A 330 -25.49 -11.40 -15.48
CA ALA A 330 -26.06 -12.14 -14.35
C ALA A 330 -26.23 -13.65 -14.62
N LYS A 331 -26.29 -14.06 -15.90
CA LYS A 331 -26.45 -15.46 -16.33
C LYS A 331 -25.13 -16.15 -16.69
N ALA A 332 -24.01 -15.44 -16.62
CA ALA A 332 -22.70 -15.99 -16.98
C ALA A 332 -22.29 -17.14 -16.06
N LYS A 333 -21.75 -18.20 -16.65
CA LYS A 333 -21.30 -19.40 -15.92
C LYS A 333 -19.89 -19.25 -15.31
N ASN A 334 -19.05 -18.40 -15.90
CA ASN A 334 -17.62 -18.28 -15.61
C ASN A 334 -17.18 -16.82 -15.39
N ARG A 335 -17.87 -16.08 -14.53
CA ARG A 335 -17.68 -14.63 -14.32
C ARG A 335 -16.27 -14.21 -13.88
N ASP A 336 -15.48 -15.14 -13.33
CA ASP A 336 -14.12 -14.89 -12.83
C ASP A 336 -13.02 -15.40 -13.79
N ALA A 337 -13.38 -15.88 -14.98
CA ALA A 337 -12.44 -16.50 -15.92
C ALA A 337 -11.32 -15.55 -16.36
N LEU A 338 -11.66 -14.31 -16.69
CA LEU A 338 -10.69 -13.31 -17.18
C LEU A 338 -9.59 -13.01 -16.16
N TYR A 339 -9.92 -12.99 -14.86
CA TYR A 339 -8.93 -12.79 -13.81
C TYR A 339 -7.94 -13.95 -13.71
N SER A 340 -8.44 -15.19 -13.83
CA SER A 340 -7.58 -16.38 -13.84
C SER A 340 -6.68 -16.43 -15.07
N ILE A 341 -7.23 -16.12 -16.26
CA ILE A 341 -6.47 -16.03 -17.51
C ILE A 341 -5.36 -14.98 -17.40
N ALA A 342 -5.66 -13.81 -16.84
CA ALA A 342 -4.67 -12.76 -16.64
C ALA A 342 -3.56 -13.20 -15.67
N ILE A 343 -3.91 -13.82 -14.54
CA ILE A 343 -2.94 -14.37 -13.59
C ILE A 343 -1.99 -15.35 -14.28
N ASP A 344 -2.52 -16.29 -15.07
CA ASP A 344 -1.71 -17.30 -15.73
C ASP A 344 -0.79 -16.70 -16.80
N ALA A 345 -1.30 -15.77 -17.63
CA ALA A 345 -0.49 -15.07 -18.62
C ALA A 345 0.62 -14.22 -17.99
N VAL A 346 0.31 -13.47 -16.93
CA VAL A 346 1.27 -12.66 -16.18
C VAL A 346 2.32 -13.55 -15.50
N ARG A 347 1.91 -14.66 -14.87
CA ARG A 347 2.83 -15.61 -14.23
C ARG A 347 3.79 -16.22 -15.26
N ASN A 348 3.29 -16.62 -16.43
CA ASN A 348 4.11 -17.19 -17.49
C ASN A 348 5.11 -16.17 -18.08
N TYR A 349 4.73 -14.90 -18.15
CA TYR A 349 5.59 -13.82 -18.64
C TYR A 349 6.69 -13.43 -17.65
N PHE A 350 6.33 -13.15 -16.38
CA PHE A 350 7.29 -12.66 -15.38
C PHE A 350 8.08 -13.76 -14.68
N GLN A 351 7.54 -14.98 -14.61
CA GLN A 351 8.16 -16.14 -13.96
C GLN A 351 8.73 -15.81 -12.56
N PRO A 352 7.90 -15.28 -11.62
CA PRO A 352 8.39 -14.87 -10.32
C PRO A 352 9.01 -16.05 -9.56
N LYS A 353 10.18 -15.81 -8.97
CA LYS A 353 10.85 -16.80 -8.11
C LYS A 353 10.14 -16.90 -6.76
N SER A 354 10.29 -18.04 -6.09
CA SER A 354 9.71 -18.23 -4.76
C SER A 354 10.17 -17.12 -3.80
N GLY A 355 9.22 -16.47 -3.12
CA GLY A 355 9.47 -15.36 -2.22
C GLY A 355 9.61 -13.99 -2.90
N GLN A 356 9.60 -13.92 -4.23
CA GLN A 356 9.58 -12.66 -4.97
C GLN A 356 8.12 -12.25 -5.25
N THR A 357 7.59 -11.35 -4.40
CA THR A 357 6.26 -10.80 -4.65
C THR A 357 6.29 -9.82 -5.83
N MET A 358 5.41 -10.02 -6.82
CA MET A 358 5.23 -9.15 -7.97
C MET A 358 3.86 -8.46 -7.91
N TYR A 359 3.84 -7.16 -8.22
CA TYR A 359 2.63 -6.33 -8.22
C TYR A 359 2.36 -5.89 -9.67
N VAL A 360 1.26 -6.33 -10.29
CA VAL A 360 0.99 -6.12 -11.71
C VAL A 360 -0.43 -5.58 -11.94
N SER A 361 -0.55 -4.33 -12.37
CA SER A 361 -1.81 -3.74 -12.84
C SER A 361 -1.98 -4.01 -14.34
N VAL A 362 -3.07 -4.67 -14.73
CA VAL A 362 -3.28 -5.24 -16.06
C VAL A 362 -4.48 -4.59 -16.73
N LEU A 363 -4.23 -3.97 -17.88
CA LEU A 363 -5.26 -3.55 -18.81
C LEU A 363 -5.61 -4.69 -19.78
N LEU A 364 -6.88 -5.11 -19.82
CA LEU A 364 -7.41 -6.04 -20.81
C LEU A 364 -7.75 -5.26 -22.09
N LEU A 365 -6.91 -5.35 -23.11
CA LEU A 365 -7.02 -4.52 -24.32
C LEU A 365 -8.25 -4.88 -25.14
N ASP A 366 -8.62 -6.15 -25.18
CA ASP A 366 -9.70 -6.66 -26.02
C ASP A 366 -11.10 -6.50 -25.40
N ALA A 367 -11.26 -5.68 -24.36
CA ALA A 367 -12.59 -5.32 -23.86
C ALA A 367 -13.41 -4.65 -24.97
N HIS A 368 -14.70 -4.99 -25.06
CA HIS A 368 -15.54 -4.60 -26.20
C HIS A 368 -17.00 -4.39 -25.82
N TRP A 369 -17.59 -3.33 -26.35
CA TRP A 369 -19.02 -3.07 -26.30
C TRP A 369 -19.77 -3.94 -27.31
N ASP A 370 -20.38 -5.01 -26.83
CA ASP A 370 -21.31 -5.80 -27.61
C ASP A 370 -22.67 -5.07 -27.67
N LYS A 371 -22.91 -4.38 -28.79
CA LYS A 371 -24.16 -3.64 -29.05
C LYS A 371 -25.39 -4.54 -29.01
N GLY A 372 -25.28 -5.79 -29.48
CA GLY A 372 -26.40 -6.73 -29.54
C GLY A 372 -26.80 -7.22 -28.15
N ALA A 373 -25.82 -7.54 -27.31
CA ALA A 373 -26.03 -7.93 -25.91
C ALA A 373 -26.20 -6.74 -24.95
N GLN A 374 -25.93 -5.51 -25.42
CA GLN A 374 -25.86 -4.28 -24.63
C GLN A 374 -24.95 -4.43 -23.40
N MET A 375 -23.76 -5.01 -23.59
CA MET A 375 -22.86 -5.35 -22.50
C MET A 375 -21.39 -5.19 -22.91
N ILE A 376 -20.55 -4.89 -21.92
CA ILE A 376 -19.10 -4.91 -22.11
C ILE A 376 -18.59 -6.35 -21.91
N THR A 377 -18.02 -6.92 -22.97
CA THR A 377 -17.36 -8.23 -23.02
C THR A 377 -15.84 -8.07 -22.95
N GLY A 378 -15.09 -9.14 -22.63
CA GLY A 378 -13.62 -9.06 -22.50
C GLY A 378 -13.14 -8.15 -21.36
N HIS A 379 -14.05 -7.76 -20.47
CA HIS A 379 -13.80 -6.89 -19.33
C HIS A 379 -14.03 -7.64 -18.01
N ALA A 380 -13.10 -7.45 -17.08
CA ALA A 380 -13.28 -7.74 -15.67
C ALA A 380 -12.68 -6.58 -14.86
N ALA A 381 -13.28 -6.30 -13.73
CA ALA A 381 -12.79 -5.41 -12.68
C ALA A 381 -12.63 -6.26 -11.41
N LEU A 382 -11.41 -6.73 -11.19
CA LEU A 382 -11.04 -7.60 -10.07
C LEU A 382 -9.58 -7.36 -9.66
N GLY A 383 -9.29 -7.41 -8.36
CA GLY A 383 -7.93 -7.37 -7.85
C GLY A 383 -7.72 -8.22 -6.60
N GLY A 384 -6.47 -8.61 -6.36
CA GLY A 384 -6.10 -9.42 -5.20
C GLY A 384 -4.75 -10.14 -5.34
N GLY A 385 -4.59 -11.26 -4.65
CA GLY A 385 -3.36 -12.06 -4.68
C GLY A 385 -3.57 -13.52 -5.03
N ALA A 386 -2.58 -14.10 -5.72
CA ALA A 386 -2.48 -15.50 -6.12
C ALA A 386 -1.05 -16.02 -5.89
N GLY A 387 -0.75 -16.35 -4.62
CA GLY A 387 0.61 -16.72 -4.20
C GLY A 387 1.52 -15.50 -4.18
N ASP A 388 2.66 -15.60 -4.87
CA ASP A 388 3.66 -14.52 -5.02
C ASP A 388 3.26 -13.42 -6.02
N LEU A 389 2.08 -13.53 -6.63
CA LEU A 389 1.59 -12.55 -7.60
C LEU A 389 0.40 -11.77 -7.02
N ARG A 390 0.46 -10.44 -7.12
CA ARG A 390 -0.64 -9.51 -6.82
C ARG A 390 -1.08 -8.86 -8.12
N VAL A 391 -2.33 -9.06 -8.53
CA VAL A 391 -2.86 -8.64 -9.83
C VAL A 391 -4.11 -7.82 -9.63
N GLY A 392 -4.25 -6.73 -10.39
CA GLY A 392 -5.49 -6.01 -10.62
C GLY A 392 -5.75 -5.99 -12.12
N VAL A 393 -6.98 -6.28 -12.55
CA VAL A 393 -7.37 -6.30 -13.96
C VAL A 393 -8.48 -5.30 -14.22
N PHE A 394 -8.41 -4.59 -15.34
CA PHE A 394 -9.48 -3.71 -15.81
C PHE A 394 -9.53 -3.65 -17.35
N GLY A 395 -10.71 -3.51 -17.93
CA GLY A 395 -10.90 -3.47 -19.39
C GLY A 395 -10.64 -2.11 -20.05
N SER A 396 -10.30 -2.13 -21.34
CA SER A 396 -10.04 -0.94 -22.18
C SER A 396 -11.30 -0.21 -22.67
N HIS A 397 -12.51 -0.60 -22.29
CA HIS A 397 -13.78 -0.12 -22.87
C HIS A 397 -14.00 1.40 -22.74
N ALA A 398 -13.34 2.05 -21.77
CA ALA A 398 -13.39 3.51 -21.59
C ALA A 398 -12.15 4.25 -22.16
N MET A 399 -11.21 3.51 -22.77
CA MET A 399 -9.88 4.01 -23.10
C MET A 399 -9.89 5.14 -24.12
N GLN A 400 -10.85 5.21 -25.05
CA GLN A 400 -10.91 6.33 -26.02
C GLN A 400 -10.88 7.71 -25.34
N SER A 401 -11.43 7.82 -24.13
CA SER A 401 -11.54 9.08 -23.40
C SER A 401 -10.30 9.43 -22.58
N TYR A 402 -9.27 8.58 -22.55
CA TYR A 402 -8.09 8.83 -21.74
C TYR A 402 -7.17 9.86 -22.42
N PRO A 403 -6.48 10.72 -21.64
CA PRO A 403 -5.42 11.58 -22.18
C PRO A 403 -4.19 10.76 -22.57
N THR A 404 -3.46 11.19 -23.60
CA THR A 404 -2.19 10.59 -24.02
C THR A 404 -0.95 11.32 -23.51
N CYS A 405 -1.09 12.61 -23.16
CA CYS A 405 -0.05 13.50 -22.63
C CYS A 405 -0.65 14.52 -21.65
N PHE A 406 0.19 15.36 -21.02
CA PHE A 406 -0.26 16.36 -20.03
C PHE A 406 -1.25 17.38 -20.60
N GLU A 407 -1.02 17.84 -21.83
CA GLU A 407 -1.86 18.83 -22.50
C GLU A 407 -3.29 18.32 -22.73
N GLU A 408 -3.48 17.01 -22.79
CA GLU A 408 -4.78 16.37 -22.99
C GLU A 408 -5.52 16.09 -21.68
N VAL A 409 -4.90 16.24 -20.51
CA VAL A 409 -5.54 15.94 -19.21
C VAL A 409 -6.76 16.83 -18.98
N VAL A 410 -6.63 18.15 -19.20
CA VAL A 410 -7.74 19.09 -19.02
C VAL A 410 -8.86 18.84 -20.05
N PRO A 411 -8.56 18.73 -21.36
CA PRO A 411 -9.54 18.36 -22.37
C PRO A 411 -10.26 17.04 -22.08
N ALA A 412 -9.53 15.97 -21.76
CA ALA A 412 -10.11 14.64 -21.52
C ALA A 412 -11.11 14.65 -20.36
N PHE A 413 -10.78 15.35 -19.27
CA PHE A 413 -11.64 15.47 -18.10
C PHE A 413 -12.72 16.56 -18.18
N SER A 414 -12.82 17.27 -19.30
CA SER A 414 -13.84 18.30 -19.55
C SER A 414 -14.67 18.04 -20.81
N ASP A 415 -14.40 16.95 -21.53
CA ASP A 415 -15.06 16.60 -22.78
C ASP A 415 -16.49 16.09 -22.56
N CYS A 416 -17.47 16.96 -22.83
CA CYS A 416 -18.89 16.67 -22.73
C CYS A 416 -19.48 15.91 -23.93
N THR A 417 -18.66 15.39 -24.86
CA THR A 417 -19.15 14.61 -26.01
C THR A 417 -19.98 13.41 -25.51
N PRO A 418 -21.27 13.30 -25.89
CA PRO A 418 -22.14 12.21 -25.44
C PRO A 418 -21.63 10.84 -25.87
N THR A 419 -21.88 9.83 -25.04
CA THR A 419 -21.52 8.44 -25.35
C THR A 419 -22.39 7.88 -26.46
N ASP A 420 -21.76 7.47 -27.56
CA ASP A 420 -22.45 6.85 -28.70
C ASP A 420 -22.49 5.32 -28.54
N LEU A 421 -23.65 4.81 -28.12
CA LEU A 421 -23.91 3.38 -27.90
C LEU A 421 -23.88 2.54 -29.19
N ASN A 422 -23.68 3.15 -30.36
CA ASN A 422 -23.38 2.39 -31.58
C ASN A 422 -21.95 1.83 -31.60
N TYR A 423 -21.03 2.44 -30.83
CA TYR A 423 -19.59 2.10 -30.88
C TYR A 423 -18.99 1.80 -29.51
N VAL A 424 -19.50 2.41 -28.44
CA VAL A 424 -18.92 2.30 -27.08
C VAL A 424 -19.99 2.18 -26.00
N GLY A 425 -19.64 1.55 -24.87
CA GLY A 425 -20.58 1.31 -23.76
C GLY A 425 -20.68 2.47 -22.77
N ASN A 426 -21.89 2.69 -22.23
CA ASN A 426 -22.11 3.49 -21.04
C ASN A 426 -22.03 2.58 -19.81
N ASP A 427 -20.82 2.37 -19.31
CA ASP A 427 -20.51 1.49 -18.19
C ASP A 427 -21.33 1.85 -16.94
N ALA A 428 -22.09 0.87 -16.44
CA ALA A 428 -23.03 0.98 -15.33
C ALA A 428 -24.04 2.15 -15.41
N GLY A 429 -24.23 2.77 -16.58
CA GLY A 429 -25.04 3.98 -16.73
C GLY A 429 -24.39 5.26 -16.16
N GLU A 430 -23.11 5.22 -15.80
CA GLU A 430 -22.39 6.31 -15.11
C GLU A 430 -21.40 7.09 -16.00
N SER A 431 -21.33 6.73 -17.29
CA SER A 431 -20.43 7.29 -18.31
C SER A 431 -21.21 7.80 -19.53
N GLY A 432 -22.16 8.72 -19.31
CA GLY A 432 -22.98 9.30 -20.37
C GLY A 432 -22.25 10.33 -21.26
N SER A 433 -21.05 10.75 -20.87
CA SER A 433 -20.16 11.61 -21.66
C SER A 433 -18.71 11.14 -21.58
N SER A 434 -17.86 11.67 -22.48
CA SER A 434 -16.45 11.28 -22.59
C SER A 434 -15.66 11.51 -21.29
N TRP A 435 -15.83 12.64 -20.61
CA TRP A 435 -15.12 12.88 -19.35
C TRP A 435 -15.61 11.98 -18.20
N GLU A 436 -16.91 11.65 -18.18
CA GLU A 436 -17.46 10.70 -17.21
C GLU A 436 -16.90 9.29 -17.46
N ALA A 437 -16.74 8.89 -18.73
CA ALA A 437 -16.05 7.65 -19.10
C ALA A 437 -14.57 7.64 -18.69
N ALA A 438 -13.85 8.76 -18.86
CA ALA A 438 -12.46 8.89 -18.42
C ALA A 438 -12.32 8.68 -16.91
N ASN A 439 -13.20 9.29 -16.10
CA ASN A 439 -13.25 9.08 -14.66
C ASN A 439 -13.51 7.62 -14.27
N ILE A 440 -14.52 7.00 -14.89
CA ILE A 440 -14.85 5.59 -14.63
C ILE A 440 -13.66 4.70 -14.97
N GLY A 441 -13.09 4.83 -16.17
CA GLY A 441 -12.00 3.99 -16.61
C GLY A 441 -10.74 4.15 -15.76
N ILE A 442 -10.22 5.37 -15.66
CA ILE A 442 -8.96 5.65 -14.94
C ILE A 442 -9.14 5.35 -13.44
N GLY A 443 -10.28 5.72 -12.89
CA GLY A 443 -10.57 5.63 -11.47
C GLY A 443 -10.94 4.23 -10.98
N ALA A 444 -11.77 3.49 -11.71
CA ALA A 444 -12.08 2.11 -11.36
C ALA A 444 -10.87 1.19 -11.58
N HIS A 445 -10.01 1.45 -12.56
CA HIS A 445 -8.75 0.71 -12.66
C HIS A 445 -7.80 1.02 -11.48
N LEU A 446 -7.81 2.24 -10.94
CA LEU A 446 -7.11 2.56 -9.70
C LEU A 446 -7.72 1.83 -8.49
N HIS A 447 -9.03 1.64 -8.45
CA HIS A 447 -9.71 0.81 -7.44
C HIS A 447 -9.20 -0.64 -7.46
N GLU A 448 -9.14 -1.27 -8.64
CA GLU A 448 -8.60 -2.63 -8.76
C GLU A 448 -7.10 -2.70 -8.42
N THR A 449 -6.35 -1.65 -8.75
CA THR A 449 -4.96 -1.49 -8.31
C THR A 449 -4.88 -1.38 -6.77
N GLY A 450 -5.86 -0.76 -6.12
CA GLY A 450 -5.99 -0.74 -4.66
C GLY A 450 -6.19 -2.13 -4.06
N HIS A 451 -7.04 -2.97 -4.67
CA HIS A 451 -7.20 -4.37 -4.27
C HIS A 451 -5.93 -5.20 -4.46
N LEU A 452 -5.20 -4.99 -5.56
CA LEU A 452 -3.86 -5.55 -5.78
C LEU A 452 -2.90 -5.17 -4.64
N LEU A 453 -2.99 -3.94 -4.13
CA LEU A 453 -2.19 -3.43 -2.99
C LEU A 453 -2.72 -3.90 -1.62
N GLY A 454 -3.74 -4.75 -1.60
CA GLY A 454 -4.28 -5.37 -0.39
C GLY A 454 -5.36 -4.57 0.34
N LEU A 455 -5.94 -3.56 -0.30
CA LEU A 455 -7.03 -2.78 0.28
C LEU A 455 -8.37 -3.52 0.18
N PRO A 456 -9.21 -3.51 1.24
CA PRO A 456 -10.61 -3.93 1.14
C PRO A 456 -11.50 -2.78 0.65
N HIS A 457 -12.78 -3.06 0.38
CA HIS A 457 -13.77 -2.00 0.20
C HIS A 457 -13.90 -1.12 1.45
N ARG A 458 -14.22 0.16 1.25
CA ARG A 458 -14.43 1.17 2.30
C ARG A 458 -15.80 1.82 2.17
N GLU A 459 -16.16 2.67 3.13
CA GLU A 459 -17.43 3.42 3.10
C GLU A 459 -17.41 4.63 2.15
N ASN A 460 -16.23 5.10 1.76
CA ASN A 460 -16.00 6.18 0.80
C ASN A 460 -14.61 6.04 0.16
N GLY A 461 -14.26 6.97 -0.73
CA GLY A 461 -12.98 7.03 -1.41
C GLY A 461 -12.90 6.13 -2.65
N ILE A 462 -11.68 5.99 -3.17
CA ILE A 462 -11.37 5.14 -4.33
C ILE A 462 -11.86 3.71 -4.11
N MET A 463 -11.68 3.12 -2.92
CA MET A 463 -12.12 1.76 -2.59
C MET A 463 -13.65 1.60 -2.44
N LEU A 464 -14.42 2.60 -2.86
CA LEU A 464 -15.85 2.49 -3.12
C LEU A 464 -16.14 2.98 -4.55
N ARG A 465 -16.78 4.14 -4.70
CA ARG A 465 -17.18 4.72 -6.00
C ARG A 465 -16.89 6.22 -6.10
N ASP A 466 -16.07 6.78 -5.21
CA ASP A 466 -15.76 8.21 -5.29
C ASP A 466 -14.91 8.57 -6.51
N TYR A 467 -14.30 7.58 -7.15
CA TYR A 467 -13.51 7.76 -8.37
C TYR A 467 -14.28 8.37 -9.54
N VAL A 468 -15.62 8.41 -9.49
CA VAL A 468 -16.47 9.15 -10.45
C VAL A 468 -16.24 10.67 -10.42
N ARG A 469 -15.50 11.16 -9.42
CA ARG A 469 -15.06 12.55 -9.21
C ARG A 469 -13.54 12.71 -9.33
N LEU A 470 -12.82 11.73 -9.87
CA LEU A 470 -11.35 11.72 -9.92
C LEU A 470 -10.78 12.94 -10.67
N ASN A 471 -11.42 13.37 -11.75
CA ASN A 471 -11.11 14.58 -12.51
C ASN A 471 -10.87 15.82 -11.64
N ARG A 472 -11.60 15.92 -10.52
CA ARG A 472 -11.54 17.07 -9.62
C ARG A 472 -10.16 17.28 -9.02
N SER A 473 -9.33 16.24 -8.90
CA SER A 473 -7.94 16.40 -8.43
C SER A 473 -7.00 17.00 -9.49
N PHE A 474 -7.44 17.10 -10.75
CA PHE A 474 -6.64 17.60 -11.88
C PHE A 474 -7.20 18.88 -12.50
N LEU A 475 -8.42 19.27 -12.12
CA LEU A 475 -9.12 20.43 -12.66
C LEU A 475 -9.51 21.42 -11.56
N THR A 476 -9.63 22.69 -11.95
CA THR A 476 -10.21 23.76 -11.14
C THR A 476 -11.68 24.02 -11.46
N ARG A 477 -12.18 23.49 -12.57
CA ARG A 477 -13.59 23.63 -12.98
C ARG A 477 -14.11 22.31 -13.53
N GLU A 478 -15.22 21.83 -12.99
CA GLU A 478 -15.93 20.66 -13.49
C GLU A 478 -16.94 21.08 -14.57
N ALA A 479 -17.05 20.26 -15.62
CA ALA A 479 -18.02 20.43 -16.70
C ALA A 479 -19.42 19.91 -16.31
N TYR A 480 -20.39 20.00 -17.22
CA TYR A 480 -21.73 19.45 -16.99
C TYR A 480 -21.66 17.92 -16.84
N SER A 481 -22.27 17.37 -15.78
CA SER A 481 -22.41 15.93 -15.57
C SER A 481 -23.76 15.44 -16.04
N THR A 482 -23.75 14.49 -16.98
CA THR A 482 -24.98 13.83 -17.45
C THR A 482 -25.54 12.89 -16.38
N ARG A 483 -24.67 12.27 -15.57
CA ARG A 483 -25.03 11.36 -14.47
C ARG A 483 -25.83 12.06 -13.37
N THR A 484 -25.37 13.22 -12.90
CA THR A 484 -26.03 13.94 -11.79
C THR A 484 -26.90 15.11 -12.25
N LYS A 485 -26.89 15.43 -13.56
CA LYS A 485 -27.54 16.60 -14.16
C LYS A 485 -27.10 17.94 -13.56
N SER A 486 -25.89 17.99 -13.00
CA SER A 486 -25.32 19.21 -12.41
C SER A 486 -24.50 20.00 -13.42
N LYS A 487 -24.58 21.34 -13.35
CA LYS A 487 -23.82 22.26 -14.22
C LYS A 487 -22.29 22.23 -14.04
N GLY A 488 -21.79 21.58 -12.98
CA GLY A 488 -20.39 21.69 -12.58
C GLY A 488 -20.11 23.07 -11.97
N GLY A 489 -18.85 23.49 -11.99
CA GLY A 489 -18.40 24.75 -11.36
C GLY A 489 -16.99 24.68 -10.81
N LEU A 490 -16.61 25.68 -10.00
CA LEU A 490 -15.32 25.71 -9.32
C LEU A 490 -15.14 24.44 -8.46
N VAL A 491 -13.95 23.84 -8.56
CA VAL A 491 -13.56 22.64 -7.83
C VAL A 491 -12.46 23.00 -6.85
N LEU A 492 -12.74 22.80 -5.56
CA LEU A 492 -11.78 22.96 -4.48
C LEU A 492 -11.42 21.60 -3.88
N GLU A 493 -10.43 21.59 -2.99
CA GLU A 493 -9.93 20.36 -2.34
C GLU A 493 -11.05 19.52 -1.70
N LYS A 494 -12.02 20.17 -1.03
CA LYS A 494 -13.16 19.50 -0.39
C LYS A 494 -14.07 18.73 -1.36
N ASP A 495 -14.02 19.08 -2.65
CA ASP A 495 -14.89 18.51 -3.68
C ASP A 495 -14.26 17.27 -4.33
N GLU A 496 -12.96 17.05 -4.10
CA GLU A 496 -12.15 16.00 -4.74
C GLU A 496 -12.51 14.59 -4.28
N CYS A 497 -12.10 13.62 -5.10
CA CYS A 497 -12.00 12.23 -4.69
C CYS A 497 -10.86 12.05 -3.66
N THR A 498 -10.94 11.03 -2.81
CA THR A 498 -9.92 10.73 -1.80
C THR A 498 -9.59 9.25 -1.72
N TRP A 499 -8.43 8.95 -1.13
CA TRP A 499 -8.21 7.66 -0.47
C TRP A 499 -8.79 7.72 0.94
N HIS A 500 -9.46 6.65 1.39
CA HIS A 500 -9.95 6.60 2.77
C HIS A 500 -8.76 6.61 3.74
N ARG A 501 -8.94 7.19 4.94
CA ARG A 501 -7.86 7.31 5.94
C ARG A 501 -7.14 5.99 6.24
N LEU A 502 -7.92 4.92 6.43
CA LEU A 502 -7.40 3.56 6.66
C LEU A 502 -6.61 3.00 5.45
N ASP A 503 -6.93 3.42 4.22
CA ASP A 503 -6.18 3.03 3.03
C ASP A 503 -4.81 3.70 3.00
N CYS A 504 -4.76 4.99 3.34
CA CYS A 504 -3.49 5.72 3.48
C CYS A 504 -2.61 5.12 4.60
N LEU A 505 -3.21 4.73 5.74
CA LEU A 505 -2.49 4.05 6.83
C LEU A 505 -1.95 2.68 6.40
N HIS A 506 -2.71 1.92 5.61
CA HIS A 506 -2.23 0.68 5.01
C HIS A 506 -1.07 0.91 4.04
N PHE A 507 -1.17 1.94 3.18
CA PHE A 507 -0.08 2.30 2.28
C PHE A 507 1.19 2.67 3.03
N LYS A 508 1.11 3.36 4.17
CA LYS A 508 2.30 3.71 4.97
C LYS A 508 3.14 2.49 5.39
N THR A 509 2.53 1.30 5.54
CA THR A 509 3.24 0.05 5.87
C THR A 509 3.52 -0.84 4.66
N HIS A 510 2.93 -0.53 3.50
CA HIS A 510 3.05 -1.36 2.30
C HIS A 510 4.43 -1.21 1.64
N PRO A 511 5.10 -2.32 1.21
CA PRO A 511 6.44 -2.27 0.61
C PRO A 511 6.59 -1.30 -0.57
N CYS A 512 5.59 -1.22 -1.46
CA CYS A 512 5.62 -0.31 -2.61
C CYS A 512 5.62 1.19 -2.24
N PHE A 513 5.30 1.57 -1.00
CA PHE A 513 5.16 2.96 -0.56
C PHE A 513 6.28 3.40 0.40
N ARG A 514 7.31 2.55 0.53
CA ARG A 514 8.48 2.81 1.34
C ARG A 514 9.29 3.96 0.75
N LEU A 515 9.71 4.89 1.59
CA LEU A 515 10.62 5.98 1.22
C LEU A 515 12.08 5.58 1.53
N PRO A 516 13.06 6.20 0.85
CA PRO A 516 14.48 5.99 1.11
C PRO A 516 14.88 6.24 2.57
N ASN A 517 14.21 7.19 3.24
CA ASN A 517 14.51 7.58 4.63
C ASN A 517 13.70 6.82 5.68
N ASP A 518 12.89 5.83 5.30
CA ASP A 518 12.17 5.02 6.28
C ASP A 518 13.12 4.08 7.02
N PRO A 519 12.87 3.82 8.33
CA PRO A 519 13.62 2.81 9.06
C PRO A 519 13.46 1.42 8.41
N PRO A 520 14.46 0.53 8.53
CA PRO A 520 14.31 -0.86 8.12
C PRO A 520 13.03 -1.47 8.72
N SER A 521 12.29 -2.21 7.89
CA SER A 521 11.09 -2.90 8.36
C SER A 521 11.47 -3.84 9.49
N GLN A 522 10.71 -3.80 10.60
CA GLN A 522 10.87 -4.79 11.66
C GLN A 522 10.51 -6.17 11.10
N VAL A 523 11.36 -7.16 11.34
CA VAL A 523 11.15 -8.54 10.86
C VAL A 523 9.98 -9.20 11.60
N ASP A 524 9.72 -8.75 12.84
CA ASP A 524 8.61 -9.24 13.66
C ASP A 524 7.34 -8.42 13.40
N ASP A 525 6.44 -8.99 12.61
CA ASP A 525 5.10 -8.48 12.32
C ASP A 525 4.04 -9.07 13.25
N SER A 526 4.43 -9.74 14.34
CA SER A 526 3.45 -10.38 15.21
C SER A 526 2.61 -9.37 16.00
N VAL A 527 1.33 -9.70 16.11
CA VAL A 527 0.34 -8.98 16.90
C VAL A 527 -0.38 -9.99 17.78
N GLN A 528 -0.40 -9.73 19.08
CA GLN A 528 -1.00 -10.62 20.07
C GLN A 528 -2.02 -9.88 20.92
N ALA A 529 -3.00 -10.62 21.41
CA ALA A 529 -3.99 -10.13 22.36
C ALA A 529 -4.05 -11.03 23.59
N TRP A 530 -4.14 -10.37 24.74
CA TRP A 530 -3.99 -10.96 26.06
C TRP A 530 -5.16 -10.50 26.93
N PRO A 531 -6.07 -11.39 27.32
CA PRO A 531 -6.99 -11.09 28.41
C PRO A 531 -6.16 -10.85 29.67
N ILE A 532 -6.50 -9.82 30.43
CA ILE A 532 -5.83 -9.48 31.69
C ILE A 532 -6.86 -9.12 32.76
N GLU A 533 -6.39 -8.84 33.97
CA GLU A 533 -7.24 -8.43 35.10
C GLU A 533 -8.13 -7.22 34.77
N GLY A 534 -9.36 -7.21 35.30
CA GLY A 534 -10.33 -6.13 35.09
C GLY A 534 -11.16 -6.23 33.80
N ASN A 535 -11.26 -7.41 33.18
CA ASN A 535 -11.91 -7.62 31.87
C ASN A 535 -11.31 -6.73 30.76
N CYS A 536 -10.00 -6.48 30.85
CA CYS A 536 -9.26 -5.73 29.85
C CYS A 536 -8.59 -6.68 28.86
N VAL A 537 -8.34 -6.18 27.65
CA VAL A 537 -7.47 -6.81 26.66
C VAL A 537 -6.22 -5.97 26.49
N ALA A 538 -5.05 -6.56 26.73
CA ALA A 538 -3.77 -5.99 26.31
C ALA A 538 -3.45 -6.49 24.90
N ILE A 539 -3.09 -5.58 24.01
CA ILE A 539 -2.64 -5.84 22.66
C ILE A 539 -1.15 -5.52 22.62
N THR A 540 -0.34 -6.44 22.11
CA THR A 540 1.11 -6.24 21.98
C THR A 540 1.56 -6.44 20.54
N ALA A 541 2.41 -5.54 20.06
CA ALA A 541 3.05 -5.64 18.75
C ALA A 541 4.50 -5.13 18.84
N ALA A 542 5.47 -5.92 18.40
CA ALA A 542 6.88 -5.53 18.43
C ALA A 542 7.12 -4.26 17.59
N SER A 543 6.52 -4.19 16.41
CA SER A 543 6.57 -2.99 15.58
C SER A 543 5.71 -1.82 16.07
N GLY A 544 4.97 -1.98 17.18
CA GLY A 544 3.94 -1.05 17.62
C GLY A 544 2.61 -1.22 16.89
N VAL A 545 1.51 -0.96 17.61
CA VAL A 545 0.15 -0.92 17.05
C VAL A 545 0.02 0.35 16.21
N ALA A 546 -0.52 0.22 15.00
CA ALA A 546 -0.78 1.34 14.09
C ALA A 546 -2.22 1.84 14.22
N TYR A 547 -3.18 0.94 14.10
CA TYR A 547 -4.60 1.25 14.30
C TYR A 547 -5.40 0.00 14.62
N ILE A 548 -6.61 0.19 15.16
CA ILE A 548 -7.57 -0.87 15.45
C ILE A 548 -8.89 -0.50 14.78
N GLU A 549 -9.32 -1.32 13.83
CA GLU A 549 -10.65 -1.21 13.21
C GLU A 549 -11.71 -1.82 14.12
N LEU A 550 -12.86 -1.14 14.24
CA LEU A 550 -13.98 -1.55 15.05
C LEU A 550 -15.16 -1.91 14.15
N HIS A 551 -15.65 -3.13 14.28
CA HIS A 551 -16.75 -3.69 13.49
C HIS A 551 -17.87 -4.08 14.44
N ALA A 552 -18.91 -3.26 14.48
CA ALA A 552 -20.11 -3.59 15.24
C ALA A 552 -20.99 -4.58 14.46
N GLU A 553 -21.94 -5.21 15.15
CA GLU A 553 -22.87 -6.15 14.50
C GLU A 553 -23.56 -5.52 13.28
N GLY A 554 -23.61 -6.29 12.19
CA GLY A 554 -24.20 -5.88 10.91
C GLY A 554 -23.33 -4.96 10.04
N ASP A 555 -22.14 -4.55 10.48
CA ASP A 555 -21.23 -3.79 9.61
C ASP A 555 -20.61 -4.67 8.52
N SER A 556 -20.73 -4.23 7.27
CA SER A 556 -20.03 -4.81 6.12
C SER A 556 -18.66 -4.16 5.86
N VAL A 557 -18.43 -2.95 6.39
CA VAL A 557 -17.20 -2.17 6.26
C VAL A 557 -16.91 -1.45 7.58
N CYS A 558 -15.63 -1.18 7.86
CA CYS A 558 -15.21 -0.43 9.03
C CYS A 558 -15.63 1.05 8.90
N LYS A 559 -16.28 1.59 9.95
CA LYS A 559 -16.70 3.00 10.05
C LYS A 559 -16.12 3.72 11.27
N SER A 560 -15.46 2.99 12.16
CA SER A 560 -14.90 3.53 13.40
C SER A 560 -13.60 2.82 13.70
N TRP A 561 -12.57 3.57 14.07
CA TRP A 561 -11.24 3.03 14.36
C TRP A 561 -10.52 3.87 15.41
N ILE A 562 -9.45 3.31 15.96
CA ILE A 562 -8.54 3.97 16.88
C ILE A 562 -7.16 4.02 16.23
N GLU A 563 -6.59 5.22 16.07
CA GLU A 563 -5.23 5.40 15.51
C GLU A 563 -4.20 5.56 16.62
N TYR A 564 -3.01 5.00 16.40
CA TYR A 564 -1.81 5.17 17.22
C TYR A 564 -0.69 5.72 16.33
N PRO A 565 -0.72 7.03 16.03
CA PRO A 565 0.21 7.65 15.09
C PRO A 565 1.65 7.67 15.63
N LEU A 566 2.63 7.72 14.72
CA LEU A 566 4.05 7.87 15.03
C LEU A 566 4.50 9.34 15.10
N ASP A 567 3.60 10.27 14.77
CA ASP A 567 3.94 11.68 14.60
C ASP A 567 4.16 12.40 15.93
N ASN A 568 4.82 13.57 15.88
CA ASN A 568 5.00 14.50 17.00
C ASN A 568 5.79 13.95 18.20
N GLY A 569 6.71 12.99 17.99
CA GLY A 569 7.50 12.43 19.07
C GLY A 569 6.70 11.53 20.03
N ALA A 570 5.49 11.12 19.64
CA ALA A 570 4.71 10.16 20.40
C ALA A 570 5.48 8.84 20.53
N PRO A 571 5.53 8.22 21.72
CA PRO A 571 6.24 6.97 21.90
C PRO A 571 5.53 5.85 21.12
N LEU A 572 6.34 5.00 20.49
CA LEU A 572 5.86 3.81 19.78
C LEU A 572 5.02 2.92 20.71
N GLN A 573 3.74 2.77 20.41
CA GLN A 573 2.78 2.02 21.23
C GLN A 573 2.92 0.52 21.02
N ARG A 574 3.92 -0.10 21.67
CA ARG A 574 4.15 -1.56 21.61
C ARG A 574 3.15 -2.38 22.42
N GLN A 575 2.48 -1.74 23.39
CA GLN A 575 1.43 -2.34 24.19
C GLN A 575 0.30 -1.33 24.37
N VAL A 576 -0.93 -1.76 24.07
CA VAL A 576 -2.14 -0.96 24.28
C VAL A 576 -3.13 -1.79 25.10
N VAL A 577 -3.73 -1.20 26.13
CA VAL A 577 -4.75 -1.85 26.95
C VAL A 577 -6.09 -1.19 26.69
N LEU A 578 -7.12 -2.00 26.44
CA LEU A 578 -8.48 -1.53 26.18
C LEU A 578 -9.48 -2.33 27.02
N THR A 579 -10.52 -1.66 27.50
CA THR A 579 -11.73 -2.30 28.00
C THR A 579 -12.75 -2.46 26.88
N GLU A 580 -13.72 -3.35 27.07
CA GLU A 580 -14.90 -3.42 26.19
C GLU A 580 -15.64 -2.07 26.13
N GLN A 581 -15.71 -1.35 27.26
CA GLN A 581 -16.36 -0.05 27.34
C GLN A 581 -15.61 1.02 26.52
N ASP A 582 -14.28 1.03 26.53
CA ASP A 582 -13.48 1.95 25.71
C ASP A 582 -13.78 1.76 24.23
N ILE A 583 -13.89 0.49 23.80
CA ILE A 583 -14.22 0.13 22.42
C ILE A 583 -15.65 0.57 22.08
N ARG A 584 -16.62 0.28 22.95
CA ARG A 584 -18.02 0.67 22.75
C ARG A 584 -18.20 2.19 22.68
N ASN A 585 -17.51 2.95 23.51
CA ASN A 585 -17.59 4.41 23.52
C ASN A 585 -17.13 5.06 22.20
N ARG A 586 -16.29 4.35 21.41
CA ARG A 586 -15.83 4.80 20.08
C ARG A 586 -16.82 4.54 18.96
N LEU A 587 -17.77 3.63 19.17
CA LEU A 587 -18.81 3.33 18.17
C LEU A 587 -19.88 4.45 18.12
N PRO A 588 -20.59 4.59 16.99
CA PRO A 588 -21.76 5.46 16.89
C PRO A 588 -22.80 5.08 17.94
N GLU A 589 -23.50 6.08 18.50
CA GLU A 589 -24.43 5.90 19.64
C GLU A 589 -25.45 4.78 19.42
N ALA A 590 -26.04 4.71 18.23
CA ALA A 590 -27.01 3.68 17.84
C ALA A 590 -26.47 2.23 17.94
N LYS A 591 -25.14 2.06 17.92
CA LYS A 591 -24.43 0.78 17.92
C LYS A 591 -23.71 0.46 19.23
N ARG A 592 -23.94 1.25 20.29
CA ARG A 592 -23.34 1.04 21.62
C ARG A 592 -24.07 -0.02 22.48
N ARG A 593 -24.98 -0.79 21.88
CA ARG A 593 -25.72 -1.89 22.52
C ARG A 593 -24.77 -3.02 22.95
N LYS A 594 -25.25 -4.06 23.63
CA LYS A 594 -24.44 -5.18 24.16
C LYS A 594 -24.08 -6.26 23.13
N ASP A 595 -24.24 -5.95 21.85
CA ASP A 595 -23.96 -6.86 20.74
C ASP A 595 -22.46 -7.18 20.63
N PRO A 596 -22.07 -8.33 20.07
CA PRO A 596 -20.66 -8.69 19.85
C PRO A 596 -19.93 -7.63 19.01
N ILE A 597 -18.68 -7.35 19.37
CA ILE A 597 -17.82 -6.42 18.62
C ILE A 597 -16.59 -7.17 18.14
N LYS A 598 -16.42 -7.13 16.81
CA LYS A 598 -15.21 -7.59 16.15
C LYS A 598 -14.20 -6.46 16.08
N ILE A 599 -12.94 -6.76 16.37
CA ILE A 599 -11.83 -5.82 16.15
C ILE A 599 -10.77 -6.42 15.24
N ALA A 600 -10.18 -5.58 14.39
CA ALA A 600 -9.03 -5.94 13.58
C ALA A 600 -7.87 -4.99 13.90
N VAL A 601 -6.85 -5.54 14.55
CA VAL A 601 -5.64 -4.82 14.96
C VAL A 601 -4.62 -4.86 13.82
N ARG A 602 -4.03 -3.71 13.51
CA ARG A 602 -2.95 -3.56 12.53
C ARG A 602 -1.71 -2.97 13.20
N ALA A 603 -0.55 -3.52 12.89
CA ALA A 603 0.73 -3.05 13.42
C ALA A 603 1.57 -2.37 12.33
N TRP A 604 2.49 -1.49 12.73
CA TRP A 604 3.35 -0.76 11.78
C TRP A 604 4.29 -1.68 10.97
N GLY A 605 4.54 -2.90 11.45
CA GLY A 605 5.29 -3.93 10.74
C GLY A 605 4.48 -4.69 9.69
N GLY A 606 3.21 -4.35 9.47
CA GLY A 606 2.30 -5.06 8.55
C GLY A 606 1.46 -6.16 9.21
N GLY A 607 1.76 -6.47 10.46
CA GLY A 607 1.08 -7.45 11.30
C GLY A 607 -0.41 -7.23 11.45
N THR A 608 -1.17 -8.33 11.51
CA THR A 608 -2.63 -8.28 11.68
C THR A 608 -3.13 -9.32 12.65
N LEU A 609 -4.05 -8.93 13.53
CA LEU A 609 -4.80 -9.83 14.41
C LEU A 609 -6.29 -9.48 14.35
N VAL A 610 -7.14 -10.49 14.21
CA VAL A 610 -8.60 -10.33 14.22
C VAL A 610 -9.16 -11.04 15.44
N ILE A 611 -10.01 -10.35 16.19
CA ILE A 611 -10.75 -10.88 17.34
C ILE A 611 -12.22 -10.73 16.99
N ASP A 612 -12.90 -11.86 16.73
CA ASP A 612 -14.30 -11.85 16.27
C ASP A 612 -15.28 -11.40 17.35
N ASP A 613 -14.98 -11.66 18.62
CA ASP A 613 -15.73 -11.13 19.76
C ASP A 613 -14.79 -10.82 20.94
N VAL A 614 -14.61 -9.53 21.22
CA VAL A 614 -13.79 -9.06 22.35
C VAL A 614 -14.34 -9.56 23.69
N ARG A 615 -15.66 -9.65 23.83
CA ARG A 615 -16.31 -10.09 25.07
C ARG A 615 -16.05 -11.56 25.35
N GLN A 616 -16.05 -12.39 24.30
CA GLN A 616 -15.65 -13.79 24.40
C GLN A 616 -14.18 -13.91 24.83
N LEU A 617 -13.29 -13.11 24.24
CA LEU A 617 -11.87 -13.12 24.56
C LEU A 617 -11.60 -12.78 26.04
N VAL A 618 -12.29 -11.79 26.63
CA VAL A 618 -12.11 -11.41 28.05
C VAL A 618 -13.05 -12.16 29.01
N SER A 619 -13.79 -13.16 28.53
CA SER A 619 -14.74 -13.92 29.34
C SER A 619 -14.05 -14.84 30.36
N LYS A 620 -14.83 -15.41 31.29
CA LYS A 620 -14.35 -16.41 32.23
C LYS A 620 -13.77 -17.65 31.55
N GLU A 621 -14.21 -17.98 30.33
CA GLU A 621 -13.68 -19.12 29.54
C GLU A 621 -12.19 -18.94 29.19
N SER A 622 -11.74 -17.70 29.08
CA SER A 622 -10.33 -17.36 28.85
C SER A 622 -9.53 -17.26 30.14
N SER A 623 -10.08 -17.68 31.29
CA SER A 623 -9.40 -17.62 32.58
C SER A 623 -9.47 -18.94 33.34
N THR A 624 -8.51 -19.17 34.22
CA THR A 624 -8.53 -20.30 35.16
C THR A 624 -7.93 -19.88 36.50
N LYS A 625 -8.44 -20.45 37.59
CA LYS A 625 -7.92 -20.17 38.93
C LYS A 625 -6.74 -21.08 39.23
N LEU A 626 -5.67 -20.47 39.74
CA LEU A 626 -4.49 -21.19 40.17
C LEU A 626 -4.68 -21.68 41.61
N SER A 627 -4.48 -22.98 41.81
CA SER A 627 -4.84 -23.70 43.04
C SER A 627 -3.68 -24.01 43.98
N GLY A 628 -2.44 -23.56 43.67
CA GLY A 628 -1.27 -23.88 44.49
C GLY A 628 -0.15 -22.83 44.43
N GLY A 629 0.71 -22.84 45.45
CA GLY A 629 1.97 -22.06 45.49
C GLY A 629 1.79 -20.57 45.76
N ILE A 630 2.78 -19.74 45.37
CA ILE A 630 2.73 -18.25 45.46
C ILE A 630 1.55 -17.68 44.66
N LEU A 631 1.07 -18.45 43.67
CA LEU A 631 0.00 -18.05 42.78
C LEU A 631 -1.38 -18.53 43.26
N MET A 632 -1.50 -19.15 44.44
CA MET A 632 -2.78 -19.62 44.97
C MET A 632 -3.81 -18.47 45.02
N GLY A 633 -4.98 -18.68 44.40
CA GLY A 633 -6.05 -17.68 44.32
C GLY A 633 -5.90 -16.66 43.18
N LYS A 634 -4.70 -16.55 42.58
CA LYS A 634 -4.49 -15.74 41.38
C LYS A 634 -5.21 -16.35 40.18
N THR A 635 -5.50 -15.48 39.21
CA THR A 635 -6.11 -15.88 37.95
C THR A 635 -5.02 -15.98 36.89
N ALA A 636 -5.04 -17.06 36.11
CA ALA A 636 -4.31 -17.18 34.87
C ALA A 636 -5.24 -16.91 33.69
N TYR A 637 -4.74 -16.20 32.68
CA TYR A 637 -5.49 -15.80 31.49
C TYR A 637 -4.88 -16.45 30.24
N ARG A 638 -5.72 -17.02 29.38
CA ARG A 638 -5.32 -17.64 28.11
C ARG A 638 -5.18 -16.56 27.05
N SER A 639 -4.04 -16.48 26.38
CA SER A 639 -3.85 -15.58 25.23
C SER A 639 -4.82 -15.93 24.09
N ALA A 640 -4.92 -15.02 23.11
CA ALA A 640 -5.50 -15.38 21.82
C ALA A 640 -4.80 -16.63 21.25
N LYS A 641 -5.60 -17.51 20.65
CA LYS A 641 -5.17 -18.83 20.16
C LYS A 641 -4.56 -18.71 18.77
N LEU A 642 -3.42 -19.37 18.56
CA LEU A 642 -2.82 -19.61 17.24
C LEU A 642 -3.27 -20.97 16.71
N GLY A 643 -3.38 -21.11 15.38
CA GLY A 643 -3.92 -22.31 14.74
C GLY A 643 -5.45 -22.40 14.80
N ARG A 644 -6.06 -23.26 13.99
CA ARG A 644 -7.54 -23.34 13.91
C ARG A 644 -8.17 -24.20 14.99
N GLY A 645 -7.45 -25.19 15.52
CA GLY A 645 -7.99 -26.12 16.51
C GLY A 645 -9.21 -26.90 16.02
N GLN A 646 -9.23 -27.27 14.74
CA GLN A 646 -10.38 -27.88 14.05
C GLN A 646 -10.00 -29.17 13.30
N MET A 647 -8.88 -29.81 13.64
CA MET A 647 -8.54 -31.10 13.05
C MET A 647 -9.51 -32.19 13.51
N GLN A 648 -9.72 -33.19 12.64
CA GLN A 648 -10.54 -34.34 13.01
C GLN A 648 -9.93 -35.05 14.23
N GLY A 649 -10.76 -35.30 15.25
CA GLY A 649 -10.32 -35.92 16.51
C GLY A 649 -9.48 -35.00 17.40
N THR A 650 -9.50 -33.69 17.17
CA THR A 650 -8.81 -32.73 18.05
C THR A 650 -9.45 -32.68 19.44
N ASN A 651 -8.62 -32.69 20.48
CA ASN A 651 -9.04 -32.56 21.87
C ASN A 651 -8.33 -31.37 22.51
N ALA A 652 -9.05 -30.65 23.38
CA ALA A 652 -8.46 -29.57 24.16
C ALA A 652 -7.38 -30.15 25.10
N ASN A 653 -6.26 -29.42 25.21
CA ASN A 653 -5.16 -29.78 26.09
C ASN A 653 -4.68 -28.50 26.80
N GLU A 654 -4.43 -28.59 28.09
CA GLU A 654 -3.94 -27.48 28.92
C GLU A 654 -2.97 -28.00 29.96
N VAL A 655 -1.86 -27.28 30.12
CA VAL A 655 -0.82 -27.56 31.10
C VAL A 655 -0.52 -26.27 31.86
N ILE A 656 -0.84 -26.26 33.14
CA ILE A 656 -0.34 -25.26 34.09
C ILE A 656 0.97 -25.80 34.65
N PHE A 657 2.05 -25.03 34.55
CA PHE A 657 3.37 -25.50 34.98
C PHE A 657 3.37 -25.82 36.47
N THR A 658 3.87 -27.00 36.84
CA THR A 658 4.04 -27.40 38.24
C THR A 658 4.92 -26.40 38.98
N SER A 659 5.95 -25.85 38.34
CA SER A 659 6.79 -24.78 38.90
C SER A 659 6.05 -23.46 39.15
N ALA A 660 4.89 -23.24 38.54
CA ALA A 660 4.01 -22.12 38.85
C ALA A 660 3.08 -22.42 40.06
N GLN A 661 2.77 -23.70 40.28
CA GLN A 661 1.87 -24.14 41.37
C GLN A 661 2.60 -24.59 42.63
N GLN A 662 3.90 -24.88 42.56
CA GLN A 662 4.69 -25.43 43.66
C GLN A 662 6.02 -24.67 43.75
N GLN A 663 6.31 -24.07 44.91
CA GLN A 663 7.53 -23.27 45.11
C GLN A 663 8.81 -24.12 45.07
N ASN A 664 8.72 -25.41 45.40
CA ASN A 664 9.85 -26.33 45.47
C ASN A 664 10.11 -27.07 44.15
N ARG A 665 9.55 -26.60 43.04
CA ARG A 665 9.70 -27.22 41.72
C ARG A 665 10.27 -26.23 40.73
N VAL A 666 11.25 -26.67 39.95
CA VAL A 666 11.86 -25.86 38.90
C VAL A 666 11.81 -26.62 37.58
N LEU A 667 11.42 -25.93 36.52
CA LEU A 667 11.46 -26.51 35.18
C LEU A 667 12.92 -26.71 34.77
N SER A 668 13.33 -27.96 34.59
CA SER A 668 14.72 -28.34 34.33
C SER A 668 14.98 -28.58 32.85
N ARG A 669 13.98 -29.07 32.11
CA ARG A 669 14.12 -29.44 30.69
C ARG A 669 12.77 -29.40 29.99
N VAL A 670 12.77 -29.07 28.70
CA VAL A 670 11.62 -29.19 27.81
C VAL A 670 11.94 -30.14 26.67
N VAL A 671 11.07 -31.13 26.41
CA VAL A 671 11.19 -32.07 25.30
C VAL A 671 10.15 -31.75 24.25
N PHE A 672 10.57 -31.60 23.00
CA PHE A 672 9.71 -31.29 21.87
C PHE A 672 9.53 -32.54 21.01
N TYR A 673 8.28 -32.92 20.81
CA TYR A 673 7.88 -33.97 19.89
C TYR A 673 7.43 -33.32 18.59
N HIS A 674 8.14 -33.58 17.51
CA HIS A 674 7.90 -32.90 16.24
C HIS A 674 8.37 -33.74 15.05
N GLY A 675 7.83 -33.42 13.89
CA GLY A 675 8.27 -33.94 12.59
C GLY A 675 8.07 -32.87 11.53
N ARG A 676 7.07 -33.06 10.64
CA ARG A 676 6.67 -32.02 9.68
C ARG A 676 5.85 -30.89 10.30
N ALA A 677 5.36 -31.10 11.52
CA ALA A 677 4.62 -30.16 12.36
C ALA A 677 4.97 -30.43 13.83
N LEU A 678 4.44 -29.63 14.76
CA LEU A 678 4.58 -29.86 16.20
C LEU A 678 3.57 -30.92 16.68
N ASP A 679 4.05 -32.02 17.25
CA ASP A 679 3.20 -33.08 17.82
C ASP A 679 2.91 -32.88 19.31
N GLY A 680 3.87 -32.35 20.08
CA GLY A 680 3.69 -32.08 21.50
C GLY A 680 4.92 -31.47 22.17
N VAL A 681 4.73 -30.99 23.39
CA VAL A 681 5.74 -30.39 24.25
C VAL A 681 5.61 -30.99 25.64
N GLU A 682 6.69 -31.53 26.18
CA GLU A 682 6.74 -32.13 27.51
C GLU A 682 7.67 -31.33 28.42
N PHE A 683 7.11 -30.88 29.54
CA PHE A 683 7.78 -30.08 30.54
C PHE A 683 8.28 -31.02 31.64
N VAL A 684 9.59 -31.04 31.89
CA VAL A 684 10.27 -31.91 32.86
C VAL A 684 10.84 -31.06 33.99
N TYR A 685 10.57 -31.48 35.23
CA TYR A 685 10.99 -30.76 36.43
C TYR A 685 12.26 -31.36 37.05
N ASP A 686 12.75 -30.73 38.11
CA ASP A 686 13.95 -31.11 38.85
C ASP A 686 13.86 -32.47 39.54
N ASP A 687 12.66 -33.02 39.73
CA ASP A 687 12.41 -34.36 40.26
C ASP A 687 12.01 -35.39 39.20
N ASP A 688 12.27 -35.09 37.93
CA ASP A 688 11.86 -35.90 36.76
C ASP A 688 10.35 -36.07 36.56
N SER A 689 9.51 -35.40 37.35
CA SER A 689 8.07 -35.32 37.06
C SER A 689 7.84 -34.61 35.72
N ARG A 690 6.76 -34.99 35.01
CA ARG A 690 6.52 -34.56 33.62
C ARG A 690 5.09 -34.12 33.39
N GLN A 691 4.91 -33.08 32.57
CA GLN A 691 3.61 -32.66 32.05
C GLN A 691 3.66 -32.59 30.53
N LEU A 692 2.76 -33.29 29.85
CA LEU A 692 2.69 -33.37 28.40
C LEU A 692 1.55 -32.51 27.85
N PHE A 693 1.89 -31.55 26.99
CA PHE A 693 0.96 -30.85 26.11
C PHE A 693 1.02 -31.48 24.71
N GLY A 694 -0.11 -31.88 24.14
CA GLY A 694 -0.17 -32.60 22.87
C GLY A 694 0.16 -34.09 23.03
N LYS A 695 1.02 -34.65 22.16
CA LYS A 695 1.37 -36.07 22.16
C LYS A 695 2.84 -36.34 21.84
N ARG A 696 3.31 -37.55 22.16
CA ARG A 696 4.66 -38.03 21.85
C ARG A 696 4.76 -38.57 20.42
N GLY A 697 4.47 -37.71 19.43
CA GLY A 697 4.52 -38.03 18.00
C GLY A 697 5.83 -37.59 17.32
N GLY A 698 5.90 -37.77 16.00
CA GLY A 698 7.05 -37.33 15.20
C GLY A 698 8.33 -38.12 15.46
N LYS A 699 9.45 -37.42 15.69
CA LYS A 699 10.76 -37.99 15.97
C LYS A 699 10.74 -38.82 17.28
N PRO A 700 11.13 -40.10 17.27
CA PRO A 700 11.22 -40.92 18.47
C PRO A 700 12.12 -40.28 19.54
N GLY A 701 11.62 -40.21 20.78
CA GLY A 701 12.33 -39.58 21.92
C GLY A 701 12.26 -38.05 21.97
N GLY A 702 11.84 -37.39 20.90
CA GLY A 702 11.82 -35.93 20.79
C GLY A 702 13.22 -35.29 20.81
N ASP A 703 13.25 -33.96 20.87
CA ASP A 703 14.46 -33.16 21.07
C ASP A 703 14.38 -32.38 22.38
N SER A 704 15.44 -32.38 23.17
CA SER A 704 15.47 -31.73 24.48
C SER A 704 16.13 -30.35 24.45
N PHE A 705 15.62 -29.45 25.27
CA PHE A 705 16.22 -28.17 25.62
C PHE A 705 16.34 -28.07 27.14
N ASP A 706 17.57 -28.07 27.65
CA ASP A 706 17.86 -27.99 29.08
C ASP A 706 17.85 -26.53 29.56
N MET A 707 17.22 -26.30 30.71
CA MET A 707 17.13 -25.01 31.40
C MET A 707 18.29 -24.85 32.40
N ASP A 708 18.80 -23.64 32.56
CA ASP A 708 19.76 -23.29 33.61
C ASP A 708 19.04 -23.07 34.94
N VAL A 709 18.78 -24.18 35.63
CA VAL A 709 18.13 -24.22 36.95
C VAL A 709 18.87 -23.36 37.97
N ARG A 710 20.22 -23.34 37.93
CA ARG A 710 21.04 -22.60 38.89
C ARG A 710 20.86 -21.10 38.77
N ARG A 711 20.63 -20.60 37.55
CA ARG A 711 20.37 -19.19 37.27
C ARG A 711 18.89 -18.82 37.32
N GLY A 712 18.01 -19.76 37.71
CA GLY A 712 16.56 -19.53 37.76
C GLY A 712 15.98 -19.23 36.38
N GLU A 713 16.49 -19.87 35.33
CA GLU A 713 15.98 -19.67 33.98
C GLU A 713 14.53 -20.15 33.87
N TYR A 714 13.69 -19.32 33.25
CA TYR A 714 12.29 -19.64 33.01
C TYR A 714 11.89 -19.28 31.58
N ILE A 715 10.77 -19.83 31.13
CA ILE A 715 10.20 -19.54 29.81
C ILE A 715 9.62 -18.13 29.82
N SER A 716 10.20 -17.23 29.04
CA SER A 716 9.76 -15.83 28.90
C SER A 716 8.85 -15.61 27.69
N GLY A 717 8.86 -16.54 26.72
CA GLY A 717 8.04 -16.44 25.52
C GLY A 717 8.20 -17.62 24.57
N PHE A 718 7.50 -17.56 23.45
CA PHE A 718 7.59 -18.54 22.37
C PHE A 718 7.64 -17.84 21.01
N ASN A 719 8.40 -18.39 20.08
CA ASN A 719 8.23 -18.12 18.65
C ASN A 719 7.49 -19.31 18.05
N VAL A 720 6.35 -19.04 17.41
CA VAL A 720 5.45 -20.07 16.88
C VAL A 720 5.28 -19.86 15.38
N ARG A 721 5.41 -20.93 14.61
CA ARG A 721 5.02 -21.01 13.20
C ARG A 721 3.62 -21.62 13.13
N ALA A 722 2.64 -20.88 12.63
CA ALA A 722 1.25 -21.33 12.64
C ALA A 722 0.49 -20.97 11.36
N GLY A 723 -0.42 -21.88 10.98
CA GLY A 723 -1.37 -21.67 9.89
C GLY A 723 -2.71 -22.31 10.25
N ALA A 724 -3.06 -23.42 9.60
CA ALA A 724 -4.21 -24.21 10.00
C ALA A 724 -3.97 -24.99 11.32
N TRP A 725 -2.70 -25.26 11.62
CA TRP A 725 -2.19 -25.95 12.81
C TRP A 725 -0.87 -25.30 13.23
N ILE A 726 -0.14 -25.90 14.19
CA ILE A 726 1.18 -25.43 14.61
C ILE A 726 2.26 -26.15 13.82
N ASP A 727 2.91 -25.42 12.91
CA ASP A 727 3.96 -25.94 12.05
C ASP A 727 5.28 -26.10 12.80
N GLY A 728 5.59 -25.19 13.73
CA GLY A 728 6.78 -25.28 14.55
C GLY A 728 6.79 -24.33 15.75
N ILE A 729 7.68 -24.59 16.70
CA ILE A 729 7.80 -23.82 17.93
C ILE A 729 9.25 -23.69 18.40
N GLN A 730 9.57 -22.56 19.01
CA GLN A 730 10.84 -22.25 19.65
C GLN A 730 10.56 -21.58 21.00
N ILE A 731 11.30 -21.95 22.05
CA ILE A 731 11.20 -21.31 23.36
C ILE A 731 12.15 -20.12 23.44
N LEU A 732 11.67 -19.05 24.09
CA LEU A 732 12.43 -17.90 24.55
C LEU A 732 12.53 -17.96 26.07
N THR A 733 13.71 -17.65 26.60
CA THR A 733 13.98 -17.76 28.04
C THR A 733 14.32 -16.42 28.68
N SER A 734 14.27 -16.35 30.01
CA SER A 734 14.64 -15.17 30.79
C SER A 734 16.13 -14.80 30.68
N LEU A 735 16.99 -15.74 30.29
CA LEU A 735 18.42 -15.50 30.06
C LEU A 735 18.74 -15.05 28.63
N GLY A 736 17.72 -14.78 27.81
CA GLY A 736 17.89 -14.38 26.40
C GLY A 736 18.27 -15.53 25.47
N ARG A 737 18.30 -16.79 25.96
CA ARG A 737 18.52 -17.97 25.12
C ARG A 737 17.28 -18.28 24.29
N ARG A 738 17.51 -18.81 23.10
CA ARG A 738 16.48 -19.32 22.19
C ARG A 738 16.81 -20.77 21.87
N SER A 739 15.84 -21.66 21.96
CA SER A 739 16.01 -23.03 21.47
C SER A 739 16.13 -23.05 19.93
N PRO A 740 16.50 -24.16 19.29
CA PRO A 740 16.16 -24.39 17.89
C PRO A 740 14.65 -24.27 17.62
N MET A 741 14.28 -24.11 16.36
CA MET A 741 12.89 -24.23 15.92
C MET A 741 12.56 -25.71 15.71
N TYR A 742 11.59 -26.22 16.47
CA TYR A 742 11.15 -27.62 16.42
C TYR A 742 9.88 -27.75 15.57
N GLY A 743 9.87 -28.65 14.59
CA GLY A 743 8.88 -28.73 13.52
C GLY A 743 9.35 -28.05 12.23
N ASN A 744 8.42 -27.60 11.39
CA ASN A 744 8.73 -26.93 10.13
C ASN A 744 9.00 -25.43 10.35
N ALA A 745 10.27 -25.03 10.34
CA ALA A 745 10.70 -23.66 10.52
C ALA A 745 10.21 -22.65 9.46
N HIS A 746 9.74 -23.15 8.31
CA HIS A 746 9.28 -22.38 7.16
C HIS A 746 7.78 -22.58 6.90
N GLY A 747 7.08 -23.31 7.78
CA GLY A 747 5.63 -23.48 7.71
C GLY A 747 4.91 -22.28 8.33
N GLY A 748 3.67 -22.04 7.90
CA GLY A 748 2.80 -21.02 8.48
C GLY A 748 3.38 -19.60 8.52
N SER A 749 2.70 -18.73 9.25
CA SER A 749 3.18 -17.38 9.61
C SER A 749 3.92 -17.42 10.94
N GLY A 750 4.88 -16.52 11.13
CA GLY A 750 5.60 -16.38 12.40
C GLY A 750 4.82 -15.56 13.42
N HIS A 751 4.85 -15.99 14.67
CA HIS A 751 4.19 -15.31 15.79
C HIS A 751 5.11 -15.32 17.02
N THR A 752 5.46 -14.14 17.52
CA THR A 752 6.18 -14.00 18.79
C THR A 752 5.16 -13.82 19.92
N LEU A 753 5.14 -14.76 20.85
CA LEU A 753 4.30 -14.76 22.06
C LEU A 753 5.15 -14.33 23.25
N ILE A 754 5.12 -13.04 23.59
CA ILE A 754 5.74 -12.49 24.80
C ILE A 754 4.64 -11.81 25.61
N PRO A 755 4.46 -12.16 26.90
CA PRO A 755 3.40 -11.61 27.72
C PRO A 755 3.54 -10.08 27.87
N PRO A 756 2.42 -9.37 28.10
CA PRO A 756 2.46 -7.93 28.35
C PRO A 756 3.26 -7.62 29.63
N ARG A 757 3.74 -6.38 29.75
CA ARG A 757 4.52 -5.95 30.93
C ARG A 757 3.74 -6.22 32.23
N GLY A 758 4.45 -6.79 33.21
CA GLY A 758 3.88 -7.16 34.50
C GLY A 758 3.17 -8.52 34.52
N TYR A 759 3.24 -9.30 33.44
CA TYR A 759 2.73 -10.67 33.37
C TYR A 759 3.85 -11.65 33.03
N THR A 760 3.73 -12.87 33.53
CA THR A 760 4.64 -13.99 33.29
C THR A 760 3.86 -15.20 32.77
N ILE A 761 4.53 -16.08 32.03
CA ILE A 761 3.92 -17.32 31.54
C ILE A 761 3.87 -18.33 32.66
N CYS A 762 2.70 -18.90 32.92
CA CYS A 762 2.48 -19.94 33.93
C CYS A 762 1.96 -21.26 33.36
N GLY A 763 1.76 -21.34 32.04
CA GLY A 763 1.31 -22.56 31.37
C GLY A 763 1.07 -22.37 29.88
N VAL A 764 0.60 -23.44 29.24
CA VAL A 764 0.19 -23.47 27.83
C VAL A 764 -1.17 -24.14 27.67
N SER A 765 -1.94 -23.74 26.66
CA SER A 765 -3.23 -24.33 26.31
C SER A 765 -3.38 -24.43 24.81
N GLY A 766 -4.37 -25.18 24.34
CA GLY A 766 -4.63 -25.36 22.93
C GLY A 766 -5.36 -26.66 22.66
N SER A 767 -5.07 -27.28 21.54
CA SER A 767 -5.68 -28.53 21.13
C SER A 767 -4.74 -29.37 20.29
N CYS A 768 -4.98 -30.68 20.31
CA CYS A 768 -4.19 -31.65 19.57
C CYS A 768 -5.09 -32.71 18.95
N GLY A 769 -4.94 -32.93 17.65
CA GLY A 769 -5.50 -34.06 16.92
C GLY A 769 -4.39 -35.01 16.47
N SER A 770 -4.20 -35.10 15.14
CA SER A 770 -3.05 -35.84 14.59
C SER A 770 -1.70 -35.16 14.86
N TRP A 771 -1.69 -33.89 15.25
CA TRP A 771 -0.59 -33.13 15.83
C TRP A 771 -1.20 -31.89 16.50
N VAL A 772 -0.39 -31.01 17.10
CA VAL A 772 -0.88 -29.78 17.73
C VAL A 772 -1.50 -28.88 16.67
N ASP A 773 -2.80 -28.63 16.79
CA ASP A 773 -3.57 -27.84 15.83
C ASP A 773 -4.02 -26.49 16.36
N SER A 774 -3.82 -26.25 17.65
CA SER A 774 -3.82 -24.90 18.22
C SER A 774 -2.92 -24.75 19.44
N PHE A 775 -2.45 -23.53 19.69
CA PHE A 775 -1.55 -23.18 20.79
C PHE A 775 -1.85 -21.77 21.32
N ALA A 776 -1.83 -21.62 22.63
CA ALA A 776 -1.97 -20.39 23.38
C ALA A 776 -1.14 -20.51 24.66
N VAL A 777 -0.80 -19.37 25.27
CA VAL A 777 -0.06 -19.32 26.53
C VAL A 777 -0.98 -18.86 27.65
N LEU A 778 -0.78 -19.39 28.85
CA LEU A 778 -1.41 -18.89 30.07
C LEU A 778 -0.48 -17.88 30.73
N ILE A 779 -1.01 -16.71 31.05
CA ILE A 779 -0.28 -15.64 31.71
C ILE A 779 -0.89 -15.29 33.07
N THR A 780 -0.05 -14.86 34.01
CA THR A 780 -0.48 -14.41 35.33
C THR A 780 0.41 -13.26 35.81
N LYS A 781 -0.11 -12.47 36.74
CA LYS A 781 0.51 -11.23 37.22
C LYS A 781 1.44 -11.48 38.40
#